data_AF-A0A7J7TKL9-F1
#
_entry.id   AF-A0A7J7TKL9-F1
#
_cell.length_a   1.000
_cell.length_b   1.000
_cell.length_c   1.000
_cell.angle_alpha   90.00
_cell.angle_beta   90.00
_cell.angle_gamma   90.00
#
_symmetry.space_group_name_H-M   'P 1'
#
loop_
_entity.id
_entity.type
_entity.pdbx_description
1 polymer ?
#
loop_
_entity_poly.entity_id
_entity_poly.type
_entity_poly.pdbx_seq_one_letter_code
_entity_poly.pdbx_strand_id
1 'polypeptide(L)'
;MQSTDLGNKESGKIWHRKPSPAARDGIIVNIIHTTSDYLPKVLRFLNVAFDSSGDCLIAGDHQGNIYGFDLPGNRFNLVQRTAQACTALAFNLHRKSEFLVALADYSIKCFDTVTKELVSWMRGHESSVFSISVHASGKYAITTSSDTAQLWDLDTFQRKRKLNILQSVGIQKVFFLPLSNTILSCFKDNSIFAWECDTLFCKYQLPAPPESSSILYKVFAVTRDGRVLAAGGKSNHLHLWCLEAKQLFRIIQMPTKVRAIRHLEFLPDSFDAGSNQALGVLSQDGIMRFINIQTCKLLFEIGSLDEGISSSVISPHGRYIACVMENGSLNIYSVQALTQEINKPPPPLVKVIEDLPKRKLTSGDFKMKVTSGRVQRPAKSKENKIQTRILKQDLTGHLENKENELPDGLNKKRLQILLKGYGEYPTKYRMFIWRSLLQLPENHTAFSSLIDKGVHMAFLNLQRKYPIKSRKLLRVLQRTLSALAHWSAIFSDTPYLPLLAFPFVKLFQNNQLICFEVVATLITNWCQHWFEYFPNPPINILSMIENVLAFHDKELLQHFIDRDVTSQLYAWPLLETVFSEVLTREEWLKLFDNVFSNHPSFLLMTVVAYNICSRAPLLNCDRKDDFEYFFHHRNNLDISVVIREVYHLMDTTPADIQPERVLSGFVALTKGQYPVFNQYPKFIVDCQTQERERIRNDELDYLRERQTVKNMQAEVDQQRAEDEAWCQKQELLHKAEETRREMLLHEEEKMLQQRQRLAAMKRELKIQEMHLQDAARRRLLKLQQDQQEMELRRLDDEIERKVNMRDREIATTAKDLEMRHLELESQKRLYEKNLTRNQETVAKEMREDIDAYRRKVDLEERSFHRLIEADQTQNQKAQKWKEAEEKDFQLKSAKKASALSDASRKWFLEKEIDDALEHAEHIHNKAIVPRCQNERVASSRLPRTSQLDDISEMDSSTRISLNQRKMQWDTMERGLLERVRNLRQRLTAQARSRCQAPHLLAT
;
A
#
# COMPACT_ATOMS: atom_id res chain seq x y z
N MET A 1 55.72 1.65 24.14
CA MET A 1 55.64 3.06 24.62
C MET A 1 56.09 3.95 23.48
N GLN A 2 55.32 4.99 23.11
CA GLN A 2 55.84 6.06 22.24
C GLN A 2 56.28 7.20 23.15
N SER A 3 57.55 7.59 23.04
CA SER A 3 58.02 8.88 23.52
C SER A 3 57.89 9.92 22.40
N THR A 4 57.72 11.19 22.75
CA THR A 4 57.74 12.30 21.79
C THR A 4 58.44 13.48 22.43
N ASP A 5 59.54 13.89 21.82
CA ASP A 5 60.28 15.09 22.21
C ASP A 5 59.74 16.29 21.42
N LEU A 6 59.38 17.35 22.14
CA LEU A 6 58.96 18.61 21.55
C LEU A 6 60.14 19.28 20.83
N GLY A 7 61.34 19.24 21.44
CA GLY A 7 62.45 20.12 21.10
C GLY A 7 62.02 21.59 21.09
N ASN A 8 62.73 22.43 20.35
CA ASN A 8 62.40 23.85 20.19
C ASN A 8 61.16 24.12 19.29
N LYS A 9 60.25 23.14 19.08
CA LYS A 9 59.12 23.29 18.14
C LYS A 9 57.93 24.01 18.77
N GLU A 10 57.40 25.01 18.06
CA GLU A 10 56.22 25.75 18.51
C GLU A 10 54.88 25.08 18.15
N SER A 11 54.90 24.06 17.28
CA SER A 11 53.78 23.15 17.07
C SER A 11 54.23 21.80 16.50
N GLY A 12 53.40 20.77 16.65
CA GLY A 12 53.68 19.43 16.14
C GLY A 12 52.56 18.42 16.41
N LYS A 13 52.86 17.13 16.20
CA LYS A 13 51.97 16.01 16.54
C LYS A 13 52.43 15.38 17.86
N ILE A 14 51.49 14.89 18.67
CA ILE A 14 51.77 14.21 19.94
C ILE A 14 52.26 12.76 19.70
N TRP A 15 51.85 12.15 18.58
CA TRP A 15 52.32 10.82 18.14
C TRP A 15 52.30 10.67 16.62
N HIS A 16 53.20 9.82 16.10
CA HIS A 16 53.27 9.54 14.65
C HIS A 16 52.29 8.44 14.19
N ARG A 17 51.89 7.54 15.08
CA ARG A 17 50.83 6.53 14.87
C ARG A 17 49.97 6.48 16.11
N LYS A 18 48.63 6.45 15.97
CA LYS A 18 47.70 6.47 17.12
C LYS A 18 48.06 5.34 18.11
N PRO A 19 48.49 5.65 19.33
CA PRO A 19 48.97 4.63 20.27
C PRO A 19 47.80 3.81 20.81
N SER A 20 47.95 2.49 20.74
CA SER A 20 47.28 1.58 21.67
C SER A 20 47.94 1.73 23.05
N PRO A 21 47.18 1.90 24.15
CA PRO A 21 47.75 1.92 25.49
C PRO A 21 48.60 0.69 25.77
N ALA A 22 49.70 0.87 26.52
CA ALA A 22 50.57 -0.25 26.91
C ALA A 22 49.80 -1.27 27.77
N ALA A 23 49.83 -2.55 27.38
CA ALA A 23 49.02 -3.62 27.98
C ALA A 23 49.40 -4.01 29.43
N ARG A 24 50.41 -3.38 30.02
CA ARG A 24 50.77 -3.52 31.45
C ARG A 24 50.54 -2.22 32.22
N ASP A 25 51.01 -1.10 31.66
CA ASP A 25 51.17 0.15 32.40
C ASP A 25 50.15 1.24 32.00
N GLY A 26 49.27 0.97 31.02
CA GLY A 26 48.21 1.90 30.58
C GLY A 26 48.69 3.17 29.87
N ILE A 27 49.99 3.38 29.74
CA ILE A 27 50.61 4.56 29.11
C ILE A 27 50.21 4.67 27.63
N ILE A 28 49.76 5.86 27.25
CA ILE A 28 49.45 6.28 25.87
C ILE A 28 50.71 6.87 25.22
N VAL A 29 51.31 7.88 25.86
CA VAL A 29 52.49 8.61 25.37
C VAL A 29 53.29 9.17 26.55
N ASN A 30 54.61 9.30 26.37
CA ASN A 30 55.50 10.07 27.25
C ASN A 30 56.01 11.30 26.47
N ILE A 31 55.72 12.49 26.96
CA ILE A 31 56.12 13.76 26.34
C ILE A 31 57.35 14.30 27.09
N ILE A 32 58.44 14.50 26.35
CA ILE A 32 59.72 15.02 26.85
C ILE A 32 59.96 16.37 26.16
N HIS A 33 60.69 17.27 26.82
CA HIS A 33 61.12 18.54 26.23
C HIS A 33 62.63 18.68 26.45
N THR A 34 63.44 18.61 25.39
CA THR A 34 64.88 18.87 25.46
C THR A 34 65.26 20.16 24.72
N THR A 35 66.24 20.91 25.22
CA THR A 35 66.87 21.99 24.43
C THR A 35 67.91 21.41 23.48
N SER A 36 67.94 21.90 22.24
CA SER A 36 68.87 21.45 21.20
C SER A 36 70.28 22.06 21.30
N ASP A 37 70.75 22.34 22.52
CA ASP A 37 72.09 22.89 22.77
C ASP A 37 73.16 21.77 22.75
N TYR A 38 74.44 22.16 22.70
CA TYR A 38 75.60 21.24 22.74
C TYR A 38 75.62 20.25 23.93
N LEU A 39 74.82 20.49 24.97
CA LEU A 39 74.49 19.52 26.01
C LEU A 39 72.96 19.53 26.19
N PRO A 40 72.24 18.43 25.89
CA PRO A 40 70.78 18.40 25.94
C PRO A 40 70.29 18.51 27.39
N LYS A 41 69.63 19.63 27.70
CA LYS A 41 68.98 19.84 29.00
C LYS A 41 67.50 19.47 28.88
N VAL A 42 67.05 18.56 29.74
CA VAL A 42 65.62 18.24 29.87
C VAL A 42 64.94 19.39 30.60
N LEU A 43 64.04 20.08 29.90
CA LEU A 43 63.16 21.08 30.49
C LEU A 43 62.01 20.38 31.19
N ARG A 44 61.88 20.63 32.49
CA ARG A 44 60.87 19.98 33.33
C ARG A 44 59.52 20.69 33.22
N PHE A 45 58.47 19.93 32.93
CA PHE A 45 57.11 20.35 33.26
C PHE A 45 56.96 20.45 34.79
N LEU A 46 56.16 21.42 35.24
CA LEU A 46 55.88 21.64 36.67
C LEU A 46 54.41 21.41 37.01
N ASN A 47 53.52 21.94 36.16
CA ASN A 47 52.08 21.94 36.39
C ASN A 47 51.35 21.56 35.10
N VAL A 48 50.20 20.91 35.27
CA VAL A 48 49.28 20.51 34.20
C VAL A 48 47.86 20.93 34.60
N ALA A 49 46.99 21.19 33.63
CA ALA A 49 45.54 21.28 33.83
C ALA A 49 44.80 20.75 32.60
N PHE A 50 43.69 20.03 32.81
CA PHE A 50 42.78 19.62 31.73
C PHE A 50 41.71 20.70 31.47
N ASP A 51 41.25 20.81 30.23
CA ASP A 51 40.14 21.68 29.84
C ASP A 51 38.78 21.14 30.34
N SER A 52 37.72 21.93 30.15
CA SER A 52 36.34 21.55 30.54
C SER A 52 35.79 20.27 29.87
N SER A 53 36.29 19.90 28.69
CA SER A 53 35.96 18.66 27.97
C SER A 53 36.86 17.47 28.36
N GLY A 54 38.02 17.73 28.96
CA GLY A 54 38.99 16.70 29.34
C GLY A 54 39.69 16.00 28.17
N ASP A 55 39.52 16.51 26.95
CA ASP A 55 40.19 16.03 25.74
C ASP A 55 41.39 16.90 25.34
N CYS A 56 41.50 18.12 25.90
CA CYS A 56 42.67 18.98 25.81
C CYS A 56 43.31 19.18 27.20
N LEU A 57 44.63 19.40 27.23
CA LEU A 57 45.35 19.79 28.44
C LEU A 57 46.41 20.85 28.15
N ILE A 58 46.77 21.64 29.17
CA ILE A 58 47.92 22.54 29.16
C ILE A 58 48.96 22.03 30.15
N ALA A 59 50.23 22.11 29.77
CA ALA A 59 51.36 21.94 30.67
C ALA A 59 52.28 23.17 30.64
N GLY A 60 52.70 23.63 31.81
CA GLY A 60 53.68 24.71 31.98
C GLY A 60 55.03 24.18 32.40
N ASP A 61 56.10 24.59 31.72
CA ASP A 61 57.47 24.24 32.09
C ASP A 61 58.10 25.23 33.09
N HIS A 62 59.28 24.88 33.60
CA HIS A 62 60.02 25.69 34.56
C HIS A 62 60.71 26.95 33.97
N GLN A 63 60.70 27.13 32.65
CA GLN A 63 61.13 28.38 31.99
C GLN A 63 59.95 29.32 31.72
N GLY A 64 58.71 28.84 31.84
CA GLY A 64 57.49 29.59 31.54
C GLY A 64 56.99 29.41 30.11
N ASN A 65 57.42 28.38 29.40
CA ASN A 65 56.76 27.99 28.16
C ASN A 65 55.49 27.20 28.50
N ILE A 66 54.37 27.58 27.88
CA ILE A 66 53.05 27.00 28.13
C ILE A 66 52.60 26.27 26.88
N TYR A 67 52.50 24.94 26.95
CA TYR A 67 52.13 24.09 25.83
C TYR A 67 50.69 23.58 26.00
N GLY A 68 49.87 23.76 24.97
CA GLY A 68 48.55 23.14 24.84
C GLY A 68 48.62 21.88 23.99
N PHE A 69 47.96 20.82 24.45
CA PHE A 69 47.93 19.50 23.84
C PHE A 69 46.49 19.06 23.56
N ASP A 70 46.19 18.85 22.29
CA ASP A 70 44.93 18.34 21.74
C ASP A 70 45.08 16.82 21.49
N LEU A 71 44.50 16.01 22.37
CA LEU A 71 44.59 14.55 22.31
C LEU A 71 43.79 13.94 21.14
N PRO A 72 42.51 14.29 20.88
CA PRO A 72 41.78 13.72 19.75
C PRO A 72 42.31 14.17 18.39
N GLY A 73 42.71 15.44 18.24
CA GLY A 73 43.31 15.96 17.01
C GLY A 73 44.79 15.63 16.83
N ASN A 74 45.45 15.08 17.86
CA ASN A 74 46.85 14.69 17.88
C ASN A 74 47.79 15.87 17.53
N ARG A 75 47.68 16.97 18.28
CA ARG A 75 48.50 18.17 18.09
C ARG A 75 48.99 18.75 19.40
N PHE A 76 50.22 19.26 19.41
CA PHE A 76 50.67 20.18 20.46
C PHE A 76 50.98 21.54 19.84
N ASN A 77 50.74 22.60 20.60
CA ASN A 77 51.08 23.98 20.25
C ASN A 77 51.71 24.65 21.47
N LEU A 78 52.80 25.39 21.28
CA LEU A 78 53.22 26.41 22.23
C LEU A 78 52.15 27.53 22.20
N VAL A 79 51.50 27.76 23.34
CA VAL A 79 50.50 28.83 23.51
C VAL A 79 51.23 30.13 23.79
N GLN A 80 52.04 30.19 24.86
CA GLN A 80 52.74 31.43 25.22
C GLN A 80 54.06 31.17 25.94
N ARG A 81 55.00 32.12 25.83
CA ARG A 81 56.21 32.22 26.66
C ARG A 81 56.01 33.31 27.72
N THR A 82 55.94 32.94 29.00
CA THR A 82 55.79 33.89 30.13
C THR A 82 57.13 34.27 30.78
N ALA A 83 58.22 33.61 30.39
CA ALA A 83 59.58 33.77 30.93
C ALA A 83 59.72 33.53 32.45
N GLN A 84 58.73 32.89 33.08
CA GLN A 84 58.72 32.57 34.50
C GLN A 84 58.03 31.24 34.75
N ALA A 85 58.55 30.44 35.69
CA ALA A 85 57.95 29.18 36.10
C ALA A 85 56.47 29.32 36.48
N CYS A 86 55.62 28.46 35.91
CA CYS A 86 54.19 28.43 36.21
C CYS A 86 53.94 27.68 37.52
N THR A 87 53.41 28.37 38.54
CA THR A 87 53.27 27.86 39.91
C THR A 87 51.93 27.16 40.15
N ALA A 88 50.89 27.54 39.41
CA ALA A 88 49.62 26.84 39.31
C ALA A 88 48.93 27.16 37.98
N LEU A 89 48.07 26.26 37.50
CA LEU A 89 47.26 26.39 36.28
C LEU A 89 45.80 26.08 36.59
N ALA A 90 44.86 26.75 35.93
CA ALA A 90 43.43 26.41 35.99
C ALA A 90 42.67 26.73 34.70
N PHE A 91 41.67 25.89 34.41
CA PHE A 91 40.70 26.02 33.33
C PHE A 91 39.29 26.31 33.91
N ASN A 92 38.25 26.22 33.06
CA ASN A 92 36.83 26.32 33.42
C ASN A 92 36.35 27.74 33.77
N LEU A 93 36.85 28.75 33.06
CA LEU A 93 36.29 30.10 33.02
C LEU A 93 35.02 30.14 32.18
N HIS A 94 34.27 31.25 32.22
CA HIS A 94 33.06 31.47 31.42
C HIS A 94 33.27 31.22 29.91
N ARG A 95 34.45 31.55 29.39
CA ARG A 95 34.88 31.22 28.03
C ARG A 95 35.81 30.00 28.06
N LYS A 96 35.43 28.94 27.35
CA LYS A 96 36.12 27.62 27.41
C LYS A 96 37.55 27.61 26.85
N SER A 97 37.92 28.58 26.04
CA SER A 97 39.26 28.70 25.47
C SER A 97 40.23 29.46 26.37
N GLU A 98 39.73 30.18 27.38
CA GLU A 98 40.55 30.94 28.33
C GLU A 98 41.04 30.06 29.49
N PHE A 99 42.22 30.39 30.02
CA PHE A 99 42.84 29.71 31.17
C PHE A 99 43.63 30.69 32.04
N LEU A 100 43.80 30.33 33.32
CA LEU A 100 44.54 31.10 34.32
C LEU A 100 45.90 30.46 34.62
N VAL A 101 46.91 31.31 34.75
CA VAL A 101 48.30 30.96 35.04
C VAL A 101 48.78 31.79 36.22
N ALA A 102 49.13 31.14 37.33
CA ALA A 102 49.93 31.78 38.39
C ALA A 102 51.42 31.68 38.06
N LEU A 103 52.16 32.76 38.29
CA LEU A 103 53.58 32.86 37.98
C LEU A 103 54.41 33.18 39.24
N ALA A 104 55.72 32.95 39.12
CA ALA A 104 56.69 33.21 40.17
C ALA A 104 56.77 34.69 40.61
N ASP A 105 56.36 35.66 39.78
CA ASP A 105 56.22 37.10 40.12
C ASP A 105 54.97 37.47 40.94
N TYR A 106 54.21 36.47 41.38
CA TYR A 106 52.97 36.58 42.16
C TYR A 106 51.80 37.21 41.39
N SER A 107 51.94 37.40 40.07
CA SER A 107 50.82 37.71 39.18
C SER A 107 50.05 36.44 38.78
N ILE A 108 48.76 36.61 38.51
CA ILE A 108 47.94 35.61 37.84
C ILE A 108 47.53 36.20 36.49
N LYS A 109 47.87 35.53 35.37
CA LYS A 109 47.60 36.00 34.00
C LYS A 109 46.53 35.12 33.36
N CYS A 110 45.63 35.73 32.60
CA CYS A 110 44.60 35.05 31.82
C CYS A 110 44.96 35.11 30.34
N PHE A 111 45.03 33.96 29.70
CA PHE A 111 45.37 33.82 28.27
C PHE A 111 44.27 33.06 27.55
N ASP A 112 44.08 33.34 26.26
CA ASP A 112 43.24 32.52 25.37
C ASP A 112 44.10 31.48 24.63
N THR A 113 43.66 30.23 24.61
CA THR A 113 44.31 29.14 23.85
C THR A 113 44.19 29.30 22.34
N VAL A 114 43.18 30.03 21.85
CA VAL A 114 42.90 30.18 20.41
C VAL A 114 43.67 31.36 19.81
N THR A 115 43.54 32.57 20.37
CA THR A 115 44.33 33.73 19.88
C THR A 115 45.79 33.71 20.35
N LYS A 116 46.10 33.01 21.45
CA LYS A 116 47.37 33.05 22.20
C LYS A 116 47.65 34.38 22.93
N GLU A 117 46.68 35.30 22.96
CA GLU A 117 46.87 36.63 23.52
C GLU A 117 46.62 36.68 25.04
N LEU A 118 47.18 37.70 25.70
CA LEU A 118 46.90 38.03 27.10
C LEU A 118 45.55 38.73 27.18
N VAL A 119 44.53 38.05 27.70
CA VAL A 119 43.18 38.61 27.89
C VAL A 119 43.18 39.63 29.04
N SER A 120 43.82 39.29 30.16
CA SER A 120 43.93 40.15 31.34
C SER A 120 44.96 39.63 32.34
N TRP A 121 45.25 40.41 33.38
CA TRP A 121 46.12 40.00 34.49
C TRP A 121 45.64 40.56 35.83
N MET A 122 45.93 39.81 36.88
CA MET A 122 45.51 40.04 38.26
C MET A 122 46.74 40.05 39.16
N ARG A 123 46.82 41.03 40.08
CA ARG A 123 47.94 41.18 41.02
C ARG A 123 47.42 41.70 42.36
N GLY A 124 47.97 41.16 43.45
CA GLY A 124 47.50 41.46 44.80
C GLY A 124 47.95 40.48 45.87
N HIS A 125 48.56 39.35 45.50
CA HIS A 125 49.29 38.49 46.42
C HIS A 125 50.69 39.04 46.70
N GLU A 126 51.13 38.90 47.94
CA GLU A 126 52.45 39.30 48.45
C GLU A 126 53.46 38.12 48.43
N SER A 127 52.98 36.91 48.08
CA SER A 127 53.76 35.69 47.97
C SER A 127 53.25 34.79 46.84
N SER A 128 54.04 33.78 46.45
CA SER A 128 53.71 32.86 45.36
C SER A 128 52.36 32.13 45.57
N VAL A 129 51.56 32.11 44.52
CA VAL A 129 50.25 31.42 44.48
C VAL A 129 50.48 29.97 44.08
N PHE A 130 50.09 29.04 44.95
CA PHE A 130 50.28 27.59 44.76
C PHE A 130 48.99 26.83 44.43
N SER A 131 47.83 27.51 44.47
CA SER A 131 46.55 26.91 44.04
C SER A 131 45.62 27.96 43.46
N ILE A 132 44.89 27.56 42.42
CA ILE A 132 43.81 28.31 41.78
C ILE A 132 42.59 27.38 41.77
N SER A 133 41.43 27.88 42.18
CA SER A 133 40.16 27.17 42.10
C SER A 133 39.14 28.08 41.42
N VAL A 134 38.56 27.62 40.31
CA VAL A 134 37.53 28.35 39.58
C VAL A 134 36.15 27.79 39.96
N HIS A 135 35.18 28.67 40.19
CA HIS A 135 33.82 28.30 40.54
C HIS A 135 33.12 27.59 39.38
N ALA A 136 32.14 26.74 39.67
CA ALA A 136 31.43 25.95 38.65
C ALA A 136 30.72 26.79 37.58
N SER A 137 30.40 28.07 37.88
CA SER A 137 29.83 29.00 36.88
C SER A 137 30.85 29.61 35.91
N GLY A 138 32.16 29.55 36.21
CA GLY A 138 33.20 30.24 35.43
C GLY A 138 33.34 31.74 35.70
N LYS A 139 32.53 32.32 36.60
CA LYS A 139 32.54 33.76 36.97
C LYS A 139 33.58 34.13 38.04
N TYR A 140 33.90 33.21 38.96
CA TYR A 140 34.73 33.51 40.13
C TYR A 140 35.95 32.60 40.21
N ALA A 141 37.08 33.16 40.63
CA ALA A 141 38.28 32.40 40.97
C ALA A 141 38.74 32.72 42.40
N ILE A 142 39.21 31.69 43.11
CA ILE A 142 39.94 31.82 44.36
C ILE A 142 41.38 31.43 44.10
N THR A 143 42.31 32.28 44.51
CA THR A 143 43.75 32.02 44.45
C THR A 143 44.32 32.02 45.86
N THR A 144 45.20 31.06 46.17
CA THR A 144 45.81 30.93 47.50
C THR A 144 47.33 31.03 47.46
N SER A 145 47.86 31.96 48.24
CA SER A 145 49.27 32.01 48.62
C SER A 145 49.44 31.67 50.11
N SER A 146 50.67 31.62 50.61
CA SER A 146 50.99 31.16 51.98
C SER A 146 50.29 31.94 53.10
N ASP A 147 49.95 33.19 52.81
CA ASP A 147 49.57 34.22 53.78
C ASP A 147 48.13 34.70 53.57
N THR A 148 47.61 34.60 52.33
CA THR A 148 46.30 35.16 51.95
C THR A 148 45.63 34.32 50.87
N ALA A 149 44.31 34.17 50.96
CA ALA A 149 43.47 33.75 49.84
C ALA A 149 42.74 34.98 49.27
N GLN A 150 42.50 35.03 47.96
CA GLN A 150 41.86 36.18 47.30
C GLN A 150 40.78 35.71 46.33
N LEU A 151 39.62 36.36 46.39
CA LEU A 151 38.45 36.09 45.56
C LEU A 151 38.39 37.14 44.44
N TRP A 152 38.40 36.67 43.20
CA TRP A 152 38.40 37.47 41.97
C TRP A 152 37.09 37.32 41.22
N ASP A 153 36.61 38.41 40.63
CA ASP A 153 35.59 38.37 39.58
C ASP A 153 36.29 38.25 38.23
N LEU A 154 35.95 37.23 37.45
CA LEU A 154 36.57 36.94 36.16
C LEU A 154 35.94 37.74 35.01
N ASP A 155 34.75 38.32 35.21
CA ASP A 155 34.15 39.19 34.20
C ASP A 155 34.85 40.56 34.14
N THR A 156 35.50 40.97 35.24
CA THR A 156 36.23 42.26 35.35
C THR A 156 37.72 42.10 35.65
N PHE A 157 38.17 40.89 35.98
CA PHE A 157 39.51 40.57 36.50
C PHE A 157 39.92 41.41 37.74
N GLN A 158 38.94 41.84 38.55
CA GLN A 158 39.20 42.62 39.76
C GLN A 158 39.06 41.77 41.04
N ARG A 159 39.87 42.10 42.05
CA ARG A 159 39.81 41.45 43.36
C ARG A 159 38.55 41.88 44.11
N LYS A 160 37.55 41.00 44.16
CA LYS A 160 36.31 41.22 44.92
C LYS A 160 36.57 41.31 46.42
N ARG A 161 37.30 40.36 47.02
CA ARG A 161 37.63 40.35 48.46
C ARG A 161 38.98 39.67 48.77
N LYS A 162 39.66 40.10 49.84
CA LYS A 162 40.86 39.45 50.41
C LYS A 162 40.42 38.62 51.63
N LEU A 163 40.56 37.29 51.55
CA LEU A 163 40.13 36.33 52.56
C LEU A 163 41.22 36.17 53.64
N ASN A 164 41.33 37.17 54.52
CA ASN A 164 42.20 37.14 55.70
C ASN A 164 41.52 36.40 56.86
N ILE A 165 41.47 35.07 56.80
CA ILE A 165 40.86 34.25 57.85
C ILE A 165 41.95 33.92 58.89
N LEU A 166 41.92 34.62 60.04
CA LEU A 166 42.84 34.51 61.19
C LEU A 166 44.33 34.81 60.90
N GLN A 167 44.83 35.96 61.39
CA GLN A 167 46.23 36.38 61.23
C GLN A 167 47.27 35.44 61.85
N SER A 168 46.88 34.57 62.79
CA SER A 168 47.77 33.66 63.52
C SER A 168 47.87 32.25 62.93
N VAL A 169 47.00 31.86 62.00
CA VAL A 169 46.94 30.49 61.46
C VAL A 169 47.01 30.52 59.94
N GLY A 170 48.16 30.14 59.39
CA GLY A 170 48.35 30.15 57.94
C GLY A 170 47.41 29.20 57.19
N ILE A 171 46.98 29.63 56.00
CA ILE A 171 46.12 28.88 55.09
C ILE A 171 46.91 27.71 54.45
N GLN A 172 46.25 26.56 54.22
CA GLN A 172 46.78 25.46 53.41
C GLN A 172 46.13 25.38 52.02
N LYS A 173 44.81 25.51 51.91
CA LYS A 173 44.08 25.51 50.64
C LYS A 173 42.71 26.14 50.83
N VAL A 174 42.24 26.89 49.83
CA VAL A 174 40.86 27.42 49.77
C VAL A 174 40.35 27.16 48.36
N PHE A 175 39.16 26.59 48.25
CA PHE A 175 38.61 26.15 46.96
C PHE A 175 37.08 26.11 46.98
N PHE A 176 36.48 26.22 45.79
CA PHE A 176 35.03 26.08 45.63
C PHE A 176 34.59 24.63 45.74
N LEU A 177 33.47 24.40 46.42
CA LEU A 177 32.78 23.13 46.37
C LEU A 177 32.13 22.95 44.99
N PRO A 178 32.33 21.82 44.29
CA PRO A 178 31.58 21.52 43.08
C PRO A 178 30.06 21.62 43.29
N LEU A 179 29.36 22.17 42.29
CA LEU A 179 27.90 22.28 42.22
C LEU A 179 27.19 23.05 43.36
N SER A 180 27.90 23.73 44.27
CA SER A 180 27.26 24.56 45.30
C SER A 180 27.92 25.92 45.50
N ASN A 181 27.16 26.87 46.03
CA ASN A 181 27.61 28.23 46.34
C ASN A 181 28.46 28.31 47.63
N THR A 182 29.37 27.36 47.83
CA THR A 182 30.13 27.15 49.08
C THR A 182 31.63 27.10 48.81
N ILE A 183 32.40 27.79 49.65
CA ILE A 183 33.87 27.80 49.66
C ILE A 183 34.33 26.97 50.86
N LEU A 184 35.25 26.03 50.67
CA LEU A 184 35.96 25.37 51.77
C LEU A 184 37.33 26.04 51.96
N SER A 185 37.65 26.39 53.21
CA SER A 185 38.96 26.88 53.62
C SER A 185 39.59 25.94 54.64
N CYS A 186 40.81 25.47 54.36
CA CYS A 186 41.55 24.55 55.21
C CYS A 186 42.84 25.20 55.72
N PHE A 187 43.14 24.99 57.00
CA PHE A 187 44.20 25.71 57.73
C PHE A 187 45.32 24.78 58.24
N LYS A 188 46.45 25.36 58.64
CA LYS A 188 47.63 24.64 59.17
C LYS A 188 47.42 24.01 60.55
N ASP A 189 46.38 24.40 61.29
CA ASP A 189 45.93 23.79 62.55
C ASP A 189 45.01 22.57 62.34
N ASN A 190 44.70 22.24 61.07
CA ASN A 190 43.74 21.22 60.62
C ASN A 190 42.26 21.60 60.74
N SER A 191 41.93 22.84 61.11
CA SER A 191 40.56 23.35 61.02
C SER A 191 40.12 23.46 59.56
N ILE A 192 38.84 23.12 59.31
CA ILE A 192 38.21 23.23 57.99
C ILE A 192 36.86 23.91 58.17
N PHE A 193 36.69 25.05 57.51
CA PHE A 193 35.49 25.88 57.56
C PHE A 193 34.83 25.99 56.20
N ALA A 194 33.48 25.97 56.19
CA ALA A 194 32.66 26.15 55.01
C ALA A 194 32.00 27.54 55.04
N TRP A 195 32.18 28.31 53.97
CA TRP A 195 31.70 29.68 53.81
C TRP A 195 30.75 29.78 52.62
N GLU A 196 29.77 30.66 52.67
CA GLU A 196 28.99 31.02 51.49
C GLU A 196 29.82 31.88 50.52
N CYS A 197 29.72 31.67 49.21
CA CYS A 197 30.51 32.45 48.24
C CYS A 197 30.10 33.94 48.21
N ASP A 198 28.81 34.24 48.10
CA ASP A 198 28.37 35.62 47.90
C ASP A 198 28.42 36.47 49.18
N THR A 199 27.98 35.92 50.31
CA THR A 199 27.97 36.66 51.60
C THR A 199 29.33 36.61 52.29
N LEU A 200 30.09 35.52 52.13
CA LEU A 200 31.21 35.09 52.99
C LEU A 200 30.83 34.86 54.46
N PHE A 201 29.58 34.50 54.75
CA PHE A 201 29.21 34.01 56.07
C PHE A 201 29.68 32.57 56.30
N CYS A 202 30.15 32.25 57.51
CA CYS A 202 30.57 30.90 57.88
C CYS A 202 29.34 30.00 58.12
N LYS A 203 29.11 29.02 57.24
CA LYS A 203 27.96 28.10 57.33
C LYS A 203 28.15 27.01 58.38
N TYR A 204 29.37 26.48 58.51
CA TYR A 204 29.75 25.48 59.51
C TYR A 204 31.27 25.25 59.55
N GLN A 205 31.75 24.74 60.68
CA GLN A 205 33.07 24.10 60.82
C GLN A 205 32.88 22.58 60.71
N LEU A 206 33.83 21.87 60.11
CA LEU A 206 33.85 20.39 60.17
C LEU A 206 34.49 19.92 61.48
N PRO A 207 33.97 18.83 62.09
CA PRO A 207 34.54 18.29 63.32
C PRO A 207 35.94 17.75 63.09
N ALA A 208 36.84 18.08 64.02
CA ALA A 208 38.19 17.52 64.08
C ALA A 208 38.13 15.99 64.33
N PRO A 209 39.09 15.21 63.80
CA PRO A 209 39.15 13.78 64.08
C PRO A 209 39.39 13.48 65.57
N PRO A 210 38.91 12.34 66.10
CA PRO A 210 39.05 11.99 67.52
C PRO A 210 40.45 11.53 67.95
N GLU A 211 41.43 11.43 67.03
CA GLU A 211 42.81 11.03 67.33
C GLU A 211 43.71 12.24 67.54
N SER A 212 44.22 12.44 68.75
CA SER A 212 45.04 13.59 69.19
C SER A 212 46.47 13.64 68.63
N SER A 213 46.72 13.02 67.46
CA SER A 213 48.00 13.09 66.78
C SER A 213 48.12 14.35 65.92
N SER A 214 49.34 14.71 65.50
CA SER A 214 49.56 15.89 64.63
C SER A 214 49.23 15.54 63.17
N ILE A 215 47.94 15.39 62.86
CA ILE A 215 47.39 15.04 61.54
C ILE A 215 47.48 16.23 60.58
N LEU A 216 48.70 16.74 60.36
CA LEU A 216 48.96 17.95 59.57
C LEU A 216 48.57 17.76 58.10
N TYR A 217 47.35 18.20 57.78
CA TYR A 217 46.81 18.15 56.43
C TYR A 217 47.57 19.11 55.51
N LYS A 218 47.76 18.68 54.27
CA LYS A 218 48.35 19.46 53.17
C LYS A 218 47.50 19.40 51.90
N VAL A 219 46.68 18.36 51.76
CA VAL A 219 46.08 17.97 50.50
C VAL A 219 44.60 17.72 50.71
N PHE A 220 43.78 18.29 49.83
CA PHE A 220 42.32 18.21 49.90
C PHE A 220 41.73 18.01 48.50
N ALA A 221 40.81 17.06 48.41
CA ALA A 221 40.00 16.75 47.22
C ALA A 221 38.53 16.63 47.62
N VAL A 222 37.61 17.01 46.72
CA VAL A 222 36.16 16.87 46.92
C VAL A 222 35.53 16.16 45.72
N THR A 223 34.54 15.30 45.96
CA THR A 223 33.80 14.60 44.90
C THR A 223 33.04 15.59 44.02
N ARG A 224 32.75 15.21 42.76
CA ARG A 224 32.15 16.14 41.79
C ARG A 224 30.71 16.53 42.13
N ASP A 225 30.02 15.71 42.92
CA ASP A 225 28.71 16.01 43.52
C ASP A 225 28.78 16.96 44.75
N GLY A 226 29.98 17.32 45.22
CA GLY A 226 30.20 18.16 46.39
C GLY A 226 29.92 17.47 47.74
N ARG A 227 29.59 16.17 47.79
CA ARG A 227 29.12 15.50 49.01
C ARG A 227 30.22 15.02 49.95
N VAL A 228 31.39 14.64 49.42
CA VAL A 228 32.49 14.04 50.21
C VAL A 228 33.78 14.85 50.07
N LEU A 229 34.36 15.21 51.22
CA LEU A 229 35.71 15.76 51.34
C LEU A 229 36.70 14.68 51.77
N ALA A 230 37.82 14.58 51.05
CA ALA A 230 39.00 13.84 51.48
C ALA A 230 40.14 14.78 51.85
N ALA A 231 40.75 14.55 53.02
CA ALA A 231 41.99 15.22 53.43
C ALA A 231 43.11 14.23 53.76
N GLY A 232 44.34 14.65 53.48
CA GLY A 232 45.57 13.92 53.76
C GLY A 232 46.78 14.87 53.88
N GLY A 233 47.93 14.35 54.29
CA GLY A 233 49.13 15.16 54.47
C GLY A 233 50.30 14.39 55.06
N LYS A 234 50.79 14.81 56.23
CA LYS A 234 51.98 14.20 56.88
C LYS A 234 51.74 12.82 57.52
N SER A 235 50.49 12.39 57.69
CA SER A 235 50.12 11.07 58.22
C SER A 235 49.85 10.08 57.08
N ASN A 236 49.84 8.78 57.42
CA ASN A 236 49.36 7.71 56.56
C ASN A 236 47.83 7.50 56.64
N HIS A 237 47.10 8.43 57.27
CA HIS A 237 45.65 8.33 57.46
C HIS A 237 44.93 9.34 56.56
N LEU A 238 43.95 8.86 55.79
CA LEU A 238 43.03 9.66 54.99
C LEU A 238 41.73 9.84 55.77
N HIS A 239 41.27 11.08 55.87
CA HIS A 239 40.04 11.43 56.59
C HIS A 239 38.96 11.85 55.59
N LEU A 240 37.76 11.30 55.77
CA LEU A 240 36.64 11.47 54.85
C LEU A 240 35.42 12.01 55.60
N TRP A 241 34.99 13.23 55.25
CA TRP A 241 33.78 13.85 55.79
C TRP A 241 32.66 13.80 54.77
N CYS A 242 31.45 13.53 55.24
CA CYS A 242 30.21 13.81 54.50
C CYS A 242 29.85 15.26 54.81
N LEU A 243 29.80 16.11 53.80
CA LEU A 243 29.61 17.55 53.96
C LEU A 243 28.15 17.93 54.18
N GLU A 244 27.23 17.12 53.64
CA GLU A 244 25.79 17.20 53.87
C GLU A 244 25.45 16.88 55.34
N ALA A 245 25.94 15.75 55.85
CA ALA A 245 25.80 15.36 57.25
C ALA A 245 26.81 16.02 58.22
N LYS A 246 27.70 16.88 57.70
CA LYS A 246 28.74 17.65 58.41
C LYS A 246 29.64 16.84 59.36
N GLN A 247 29.83 15.54 59.10
CA GLN A 247 30.52 14.61 60.00
C GLN A 247 31.62 13.80 59.32
N LEU A 248 32.67 13.45 60.08
CA LEU A 248 33.69 12.49 59.69
C LEU A 248 33.08 11.08 59.67
N PHE A 249 32.85 10.50 58.50
CA PHE A 249 32.19 9.20 58.37
C PHE A 249 33.17 8.03 58.19
N ARG A 250 34.43 8.31 57.83
CA ARG A 250 35.44 7.27 57.57
C ARG A 250 36.87 7.80 57.73
N ILE A 251 37.73 6.93 58.27
CA ILE A 251 39.19 7.07 58.22
C ILE A 251 39.72 5.86 57.45
N ILE A 252 40.59 6.09 56.46
CA ILE A 252 41.26 5.02 55.70
C ILE A 252 42.75 5.07 56.03
N GLN A 253 43.27 4.00 56.63
CA GLN A 253 44.69 3.86 56.92
C GLN A 253 45.42 3.29 55.69
N MET A 254 46.41 4.02 55.18
CA MET A 254 47.27 3.58 54.09
C MET A 254 48.30 2.55 54.58
N PRO A 255 48.78 1.64 53.70
CA PRO A 255 49.81 0.65 54.05
C PRO A 255 51.06 1.32 54.64
N THR A 256 51.68 0.69 55.65
CA THR A 256 52.76 1.27 56.47
C THR A 256 54.02 1.73 55.74
N LYS A 257 54.17 1.41 54.45
CA LYS A 257 55.19 2.00 53.56
C LYS A 257 54.90 3.48 53.26
N VAL A 258 53.64 3.80 52.99
CA VAL A 258 53.16 5.16 52.71
C VAL A 258 53.20 5.96 54.01
N ARG A 259 54.18 6.84 54.18
CA ARG A 259 54.32 7.69 55.38
C ARG A 259 53.55 9.00 55.27
N ALA A 260 53.51 9.57 54.08
CA ALA A 260 52.85 10.84 53.78
C ALA A 260 52.20 10.81 52.39
N ILE A 261 51.25 11.71 52.19
CA ILE A 261 50.44 11.88 50.98
C ILE A 261 50.81 13.22 50.32
N ARG A 262 51.18 13.18 49.04
CA ARG A 262 51.60 14.36 48.25
C ARG A 262 50.42 14.98 47.48
N HIS A 263 49.55 14.16 46.90
CA HIS A 263 48.40 14.60 46.10
C HIS A 263 47.18 13.68 46.33
N LEU A 264 45.97 14.23 46.15
CA LEU A 264 44.68 13.55 46.26
C LEU A 264 43.78 14.08 45.16
N GLU A 265 43.13 13.17 44.43
CA GLU A 265 42.20 13.52 43.37
C GLU A 265 41.18 12.40 43.18
N PHE A 266 39.90 12.74 43.03
CA PHE A 266 38.87 11.73 42.75
C PHE A 266 38.81 11.44 41.25
N LEU A 267 38.88 10.15 40.89
CA LEU A 267 38.68 9.68 39.52
C LEU A 267 37.18 9.79 39.16
N PRO A 268 36.78 10.67 38.22
CA PRO A 268 35.38 10.87 37.90
C PRO A 268 34.92 9.86 36.86
N ASP A 269 34.15 8.84 37.27
CA ASP A 269 33.54 7.95 36.28
C ASP A 269 32.29 8.60 35.64
N SER A 270 32.17 8.45 34.32
CA SER A 270 31.05 8.93 33.48
C SER A 270 29.73 8.17 33.72
N PHE A 271 29.64 7.42 34.81
CA PHE A 271 28.53 6.59 35.24
C PHE A 271 28.06 6.95 36.67
N ASP A 272 28.93 7.54 37.51
CA ASP A 272 28.77 7.65 38.97
C ASP A 272 27.98 8.90 39.43
N ALA A 273 27.38 9.64 38.50
CA ALA A 273 26.68 10.93 38.71
C ALA A 273 27.51 12.04 39.43
N GLY A 274 28.82 11.84 39.58
CA GLY A 274 29.73 12.74 40.31
C GLY A 274 30.08 12.30 41.74
N SER A 275 29.50 11.20 42.24
CA SER A 275 29.84 10.60 43.53
C SER A 275 31.25 10.00 43.60
N ASN A 276 31.86 9.76 42.43
CA ASN A 276 33.27 9.42 42.20
C ASN A 276 33.86 8.44 43.22
N GLN A 277 33.41 7.19 43.21
CA GLN A 277 33.75 6.20 44.24
C GLN A 277 35.24 5.82 44.33
N ALA A 278 36.10 6.27 43.42
CA ALA A 278 37.54 6.00 43.39
C ALA A 278 38.38 7.25 43.70
N LEU A 279 39.17 7.19 44.78
CA LEU A 279 40.11 8.22 45.19
C LEU A 279 41.54 7.82 44.77
N GLY A 280 42.18 8.64 43.95
CA GLY A 280 43.61 8.57 43.66
C GLY A 280 44.43 9.21 44.78
N VAL A 281 45.43 8.48 45.28
CA VAL A 281 46.29 8.86 46.41
C VAL A 281 47.76 8.78 46.01
N LEU A 282 48.42 9.92 45.81
CA LEU A 282 49.84 9.97 45.49
C LEU A 282 50.65 9.90 46.79
N SER A 283 51.40 8.80 46.98
CA SER A 283 52.24 8.62 48.16
C SER A 283 53.57 9.38 48.07
N GLN A 284 54.27 9.49 49.20
CA GLN A 284 55.65 9.96 49.24
C GLN A 284 56.57 9.20 48.25
N ASP A 285 56.29 7.92 48.02
CA ASP A 285 57.07 6.97 47.21
C ASP A 285 56.93 7.18 45.69
N GLY A 286 56.27 8.26 45.24
CA GLY A 286 56.07 8.57 43.82
C GLY A 286 54.98 7.75 43.13
N ILE A 287 54.30 6.84 43.84
CA ILE A 287 53.27 5.95 43.28
C ILE A 287 51.87 6.48 43.61
N MET A 288 51.03 6.59 42.58
CA MET A 288 49.64 7.04 42.65
C MET A 288 48.69 5.83 42.76
N ARG A 289 47.95 5.72 43.86
CA ARG A 289 47.14 4.54 44.21
C ARG A 289 45.65 4.86 44.18
N PHE A 290 44.89 4.14 43.36
CA PHE A 290 43.45 4.35 43.23
C PHE A 290 42.70 3.40 44.17
N ILE A 291 42.01 3.95 45.16
CA ILE A 291 41.30 3.21 46.21
C ILE A 291 39.81 3.49 46.11
N ASN A 292 38.98 2.45 46.12
CA ASN A 292 37.53 2.62 46.19
C ASN A 292 37.11 2.99 47.62
N ILE A 293 36.46 4.14 47.77
CA ILE A 293 36.07 4.77 49.04
C ILE A 293 35.15 3.85 49.87
N GLN A 294 34.16 3.23 49.21
CA GLN A 294 33.12 2.44 49.87
C GLN A 294 33.66 1.09 50.40
N THR A 295 34.57 0.47 49.67
CA THR A 295 35.11 -0.87 49.99
C THR A 295 36.49 -0.84 50.65
N CYS A 296 37.17 0.32 50.66
CA CYS A 296 38.56 0.52 51.08
C CYS A 296 39.58 -0.37 50.32
N LYS A 297 39.22 -0.92 49.16
CA LYS A 297 40.11 -1.75 48.34
C LYS A 297 40.92 -0.89 47.36
N LEU A 298 42.21 -1.22 47.23
CA LEU A 298 43.03 -0.78 46.11
C LEU A 298 42.46 -1.39 44.81
N LEU A 299 42.29 -0.55 43.79
CA LEU A 299 41.85 -0.92 42.44
C LEU A 299 43.06 -1.17 41.54
N PHE A 300 43.94 -0.18 41.45
CA PHE A 300 45.21 -0.22 40.70
C PHE A 300 46.18 0.85 41.23
N GLU A 301 47.44 0.77 40.83
CA GLU A 301 48.45 1.80 41.08
C GLU A 301 49.16 2.21 39.79
N ILE A 302 49.64 3.46 39.73
CA ILE A 302 50.36 4.07 38.61
C ILE A 302 51.69 4.63 39.11
N GLY A 303 52.76 4.44 38.33
CA GLY A 303 54.12 4.87 38.64
C GLY A 303 55.01 3.72 39.07
N SER A 304 56.32 3.89 38.92
CA SER A 304 57.35 2.93 39.40
C SER A 304 58.18 3.56 40.51
N LEU A 305 59.10 2.79 41.10
CA LEU A 305 60.07 3.33 42.06
C LEU A 305 61.20 4.11 41.37
N ASP A 306 61.44 3.84 40.09
CA ASP A 306 62.52 4.46 39.29
C ASP A 306 62.06 5.74 38.58
N GLU A 307 60.78 5.82 38.22
CA GLU A 307 60.11 7.03 37.70
C GLU A 307 58.94 7.42 38.62
N GLY A 308 59.24 8.14 39.70
CA GLY A 308 58.23 8.69 40.61
C GLY A 308 57.39 9.80 39.97
N ILE A 309 56.11 9.88 40.34
CA ILE A 309 55.20 10.95 39.97
C ILE A 309 55.35 12.12 40.95
N SER A 310 55.56 13.33 40.44
CA SER A 310 55.63 14.57 41.23
C SER A 310 54.27 15.23 41.40
N SER A 311 53.45 15.22 40.35
CA SER A 311 52.10 15.79 40.31
C SER A 311 51.21 15.01 39.32
N SER A 312 49.91 14.97 39.57
CA SER A 312 48.90 14.28 38.74
C SER A 312 47.68 15.17 38.55
N VAL A 313 47.04 15.09 37.38
CA VAL A 313 45.71 15.65 37.13
C VAL A 313 44.87 14.65 36.31
N ILE A 314 43.61 14.49 36.66
CA ILE A 314 42.65 13.61 35.98
C ILE A 314 41.72 14.43 35.10
N SER A 315 41.45 13.95 33.88
CA SER A 315 40.49 14.58 32.97
C SER A 315 39.07 14.64 33.58
N PRO A 316 38.30 15.74 33.41
CA PRO A 316 36.91 15.86 33.89
C PRO A 316 35.90 14.82 33.34
N HIS A 317 36.31 13.91 32.48
CA HIS A 317 35.52 12.78 31.98
C HIS A 317 36.10 11.39 32.35
N GLY A 318 37.19 11.34 33.13
CA GLY A 318 37.80 10.08 33.59
C GLY A 318 38.37 9.22 32.47
N ARG A 319 38.69 9.80 31.30
CA ARG A 319 39.30 9.09 30.16
C ARG A 319 40.81 8.96 30.31
N TYR A 320 41.42 10.07 30.70
CA TYR A 320 42.86 10.29 30.75
C TYR A 320 43.30 10.72 32.15
N ILE A 321 44.52 10.34 32.51
CA ILE A 321 45.27 10.85 33.67
C ILE A 321 46.60 11.36 33.11
N ALA A 322 46.98 12.58 33.48
CA ALA A 322 48.25 13.19 33.11
C ALA A 322 49.13 13.31 34.37
N CYS A 323 50.34 12.75 34.31
CA CYS A 323 51.30 12.74 35.41
C CYS A 323 52.58 13.45 34.99
N VAL A 324 53.00 14.42 35.81
CA VAL A 324 54.33 15.02 35.73
C VAL A 324 55.27 14.13 36.53
N MET A 325 56.30 13.61 35.88
CA MET A 325 57.29 12.70 36.49
C MET A 325 58.40 13.50 37.19
N GLU A 326 59.08 12.95 38.18
CA GLU A 326 60.18 13.62 38.88
C GLU A 326 61.41 13.89 37.97
N ASN A 327 61.55 13.13 36.87
CA ASN A 327 62.53 13.43 35.83
C ASN A 327 62.19 14.72 35.03
N GLY A 328 60.92 15.16 35.04
CA GLY A 328 60.39 16.34 34.35
C GLY A 328 59.51 16.08 33.14
N SER A 329 59.33 14.81 32.72
CA SER A 329 58.49 14.44 31.59
C SER A 329 56.99 14.37 31.94
N LEU A 330 56.15 14.34 30.92
CA LEU A 330 54.69 14.29 31.03
C LEU A 330 54.16 12.96 30.46
N ASN A 331 53.80 12.03 31.35
CA ASN A 331 53.18 10.75 30.99
C ASN A 331 51.65 10.89 30.94
N ILE A 332 51.01 10.38 29.88
CA ILE A 332 49.55 10.35 29.75
C ILE A 332 49.07 8.89 29.74
N TYR A 333 48.15 8.56 30.64
CA TYR A 333 47.61 7.22 30.86
C TYR A 333 46.13 7.11 30.42
N SER A 334 45.73 5.93 29.95
CA SER A 334 44.33 5.60 29.65
C SER A 334 43.67 4.89 30.83
N VAL A 335 42.64 5.50 31.42
CA VAL A 335 41.85 4.88 32.50
C VAL A 335 41.16 3.61 32.00
N GLN A 336 40.72 3.61 30.74
CA GLN A 336 40.10 2.43 30.13
C GLN A 336 41.07 1.23 30.05
N ALA A 337 42.35 1.47 29.79
CA ALA A 337 43.34 0.39 29.76
C ALA A 337 43.61 -0.17 31.17
N LEU A 338 43.81 0.74 32.14
CA LEU A 338 44.09 0.38 33.55
C LEU A 338 42.93 -0.39 34.21
N THR A 339 41.70 -0.16 33.76
CA THR A 339 40.49 -0.85 34.26
C THR A 339 40.12 -2.12 33.47
N GLN A 340 40.61 -2.29 32.24
CA GLN A 340 40.32 -3.49 31.44
C GLN A 340 41.14 -4.72 31.84
N GLU A 341 42.37 -4.57 32.34
CA GLU A 341 43.13 -5.71 32.91
C GLU A 341 42.39 -6.39 34.07
N ILE A 342 41.69 -5.60 34.89
CA ILE A 342 40.97 -6.04 36.10
C ILE A 342 39.70 -6.84 35.76
N ASN A 343 39.11 -6.62 34.59
CA ASN A 343 37.85 -7.25 34.16
C ASN A 343 38.06 -8.50 33.27
N LYS A 344 39.30 -8.97 33.11
CA LYS A 344 39.56 -10.29 32.52
C LYS A 344 39.19 -11.37 33.56
N PRO A 345 38.32 -12.34 33.26
CA PRO A 345 38.23 -13.53 34.09
C PRO A 345 39.59 -14.24 34.11
N PRO A 346 39.95 -14.94 35.20
CA PRO A 346 41.22 -15.66 35.26
C PRO A 346 41.31 -16.65 34.08
N PRO A 347 42.46 -16.76 33.40
CA PRO A 347 42.59 -17.64 32.25
C PRO A 347 42.29 -19.08 32.67
N PRO A 348 41.47 -19.83 31.91
CA PRO A 348 41.00 -21.14 32.34
C PRO A 348 42.18 -22.11 32.49
N LEU A 349 42.34 -22.66 33.71
CA LEU A 349 43.38 -23.66 34.05
C LEU A 349 43.10 -25.06 33.48
N VAL A 350 42.40 -25.14 32.35
CA VAL A 350 42.22 -26.36 31.55
C VAL A 350 42.42 -25.99 30.09
N LYS A 351 43.53 -26.48 29.51
CA LYS A 351 43.75 -26.45 28.07
C LYS A 351 42.88 -27.55 27.46
N VAL A 352 41.72 -27.18 26.93
CA VAL A 352 40.85 -28.14 26.23
C VAL A 352 41.60 -28.66 25.01
N ILE A 353 41.82 -29.98 24.98
CA ILE A 353 42.36 -30.71 23.84
C ILE A 353 41.25 -31.62 23.36
N GLU A 354 40.64 -31.27 22.24
CA GLU A 354 39.74 -32.16 21.52
C GLU A 354 40.59 -33.17 20.75
N ASP A 355 40.64 -34.42 21.21
CA ASP A 355 39.89 -35.49 20.55
C ASP A 355 40.01 -36.86 21.25
N LEU A 356 39.00 -37.71 21.00
CA LEU A 356 38.87 -39.09 21.52
C LEU A 356 39.69 -40.09 20.67
N PRO A 357 40.05 -41.33 21.13
CA PRO A 357 39.06 -42.26 21.71
C PRO A 357 39.49 -43.39 22.71
N LYS A 358 38.48 -43.88 23.44
CA LYS A 358 38.25 -45.28 23.92
C LYS A 358 39.13 -45.92 25.02
N ARG A 359 38.41 -46.33 26.09
CA ARG A 359 38.61 -47.55 26.94
C ARG A 359 39.87 -47.63 27.84
N LYS A 360 39.86 -48.36 28.97
CA LYS A 360 38.81 -48.69 29.98
C LYS A 360 39.52 -49.39 31.18
N LEU A 361 38.89 -49.34 32.37
CA LEU A 361 39.14 -50.23 33.53
C LEU A 361 40.46 -50.08 34.33
N THR A 362 40.32 -50.09 35.67
CA THR A 362 41.18 -50.74 36.70
C THR A 362 42.69 -50.42 36.82
N SER A 363 43.31 -50.46 38.01
CA SER A 363 42.85 -50.46 39.42
C SER A 363 44.06 -50.44 40.36
N GLY A 364 43.86 -50.03 41.61
CA GLY A 364 44.74 -50.42 42.73
C GLY A 364 45.60 -49.29 43.30
N ASP A 365 45.61 -49.21 44.63
CA ASP A 365 46.57 -48.44 45.41
C ASP A 365 48.02 -48.90 45.15
N PHE A 366 49.00 -48.06 45.51
CA PHE A 366 49.79 -48.37 46.72
C PHE A 366 50.46 -47.10 47.29
N LYS A 367 50.62 -47.09 48.62
CA LYS A 367 51.25 -46.00 49.38
C LYS A 367 52.75 -46.23 49.47
N MET A 368 53.55 -45.16 49.47
CA MET A 368 54.67 -45.07 50.40
C MET A 368 55.01 -43.64 50.83
N LYS A 369 55.53 -43.51 52.06
CA LYS A 369 56.11 -42.28 52.63
C LYS A 369 57.64 -42.45 52.70
N VAL A 370 58.38 -41.34 52.77
CA VAL A 370 59.41 -41.03 53.80
C VAL A 370 60.02 -39.66 53.44
N THR A 371 59.81 -38.60 54.25
CA THR A 371 60.78 -37.99 55.21
C THR A 371 62.14 -37.67 54.58
N SER A 372 62.70 -36.44 54.60
CA SER A 372 62.85 -35.45 55.70
C SER A 372 63.45 -34.12 55.14
N GLY A 373 63.61 -32.99 55.85
CA GLY A 373 63.11 -32.54 57.17
C GLY A 373 63.97 -31.41 57.78
N ARG A 374 63.35 -30.48 58.56
CA ARG A 374 63.96 -29.42 59.42
C ARG A 374 64.75 -28.30 58.68
N VAL A 375 65.01 -27.08 59.19
CA VAL A 375 64.57 -26.23 60.34
C VAL A 375 64.93 -24.76 59.92
N GLN A 376 64.23 -23.68 60.32
CA GLN A 376 64.43 -22.94 61.58
C GLN A 376 63.42 -21.76 61.76
N ARG A 377 63.23 -21.31 63.00
CA ARG A 377 62.62 -20.00 63.38
C ARG A 377 63.64 -19.25 64.27
N PRO A 378 63.61 -17.91 64.27
CA PRO A 378 63.14 -17.17 65.46
C PRO A 378 62.19 -16.01 65.07
N ALA A 379 61.51 -15.26 65.95
CA ALA A 379 61.12 -15.46 67.35
C ALA A 379 59.87 -14.58 67.64
N LYS A 380 59.29 -14.67 68.85
CA LYS A 380 58.28 -13.71 69.35
C LYS A 380 58.83 -12.96 70.56
N SER A 381 58.48 -11.69 70.69
CA SER A 381 58.19 -11.09 72.00
C SER A 381 56.67 -11.07 72.24
N LYS A 382 56.26 -10.94 73.50
CA LYS A 382 54.86 -10.69 73.91
C LYS A 382 54.80 -9.30 74.51
N GLU A 383 53.64 -8.64 74.46
CA GLU A 383 53.10 -8.06 75.70
C GLU A 383 51.58 -7.86 75.68
N ASN A 384 51.02 -8.17 76.86
CA ASN A 384 49.75 -7.79 77.50
C ASN A 384 48.42 -7.57 76.74
N LYS A 385 47.35 -7.97 77.44
CA LYS A 385 45.94 -7.83 77.04
C LYS A 385 45.39 -6.45 77.42
N ILE A 386 44.54 -5.89 76.58
CA ILE A 386 43.30 -5.23 77.04
C ILE A 386 42.15 -5.84 76.25
N GLN A 387 41.11 -6.32 76.94
CA GLN A 387 39.88 -6.83 76.33
C GLN A 387 38.70 -5.98 76.81
N THR A 388 38.11 -5.20 75.91
CA THR A 388 36.85 -4.47 76.17
C THR A 388 35.85 -4.70 75.04
N ARG A 389 35.04 -5.74 75.22
CA ARG A 389 33.67 -5.92 74.71
C ARG A 389 33.42 -5.49 73.25
N ILE A 390 33.63 -6.42 72.32
CA ILE A 390 32.66 -6.55 71.21
C ILE A 390 31.42 -7.22 71.82
N LEU A 391 30.29 -6.50 71.85
CA LEU A 391 28.99 -7.09 72.17
C LEU A 391 28.62 -8.06 71.04
N LYS A 392 28.34 -9.32 71.40
CA LYS A 392 27.58 -10.20 70.51
C LYS A 392 26.14 -9.70 70.48
N GLN A 393 25.58 -9.57 69.28
CA GLN A 393 24.13 -9.53 69.10
C GLN A 393 23.76 -10.56 68.03
N ASP A 394 23.39 -11.73 68.55
CA ASP A 394 22.49 -12.77 68.04
C ASP A 394 22.69 -13.43 66.66
N LEU A 395 22.55 -14.76 66.68
CA LEU A 395 22.85 -15.70 65.59
C LEU A 395 21.64 -15.96 64.68
N THR A 396 20.87 -14.92 64.34
CA THR A 396 19.67 -15.03 63.48
C THR A 396 19.93 -14.68 62.01
N GLY A 397 20.83 -13.73 61.73
CA GLY A 397 21.05 -13.19 60.38
C GLY A 397 21.67 -14.13 59.33
N HIS A 398 21.97 -15.39 59.66
CA HIS A 398 22.69 -16.30 58.76
C HIS A 398 21.81 -17.05 57.75
N LEU A 399 20.47 -16.99 57.92
CA LEU A 399 19.48 -17.55 56.98
C LEU A 399 19.10 -16.53 55.89
N GLU A 400 18.71 -15.31 56.26
CA GLU A 400 18.27 -14.26 55.32
C GLU A 400 19.28 -13.96 54.21
N ASN A 401 20.58 -14.08 54.48
CA ASN A 401 21.62 -13.72 53.50
C ASN A 401 21.53 -14.57 52.21
N LYS A 402 21.06 -15.82 52.28
CA LYS A 402 20.94 -16.69 51.08
C LYS A 402 19.77 -16.32 50.16
N GLU A 403 18.71 -15.72 50.68
CA GLU A 403 17.55 -15.30 49.88
C GLU A 403 17.78 -13.96 49.17
N ASN A 404 18.80 -13.22 49.59
CA ASN A 404 19.10 -11.87 49.10
C ASN A 404 20.26 -11.82 48.10
N GLU A 405 20.93 -12.96 47.84
CA GLU A 405 21.95 -13.14 46.81
C GLU A 405 21.29 -13.46 45.46
N LEU A 406 21.36 -12.52 44.52
CA LEU A 406 20.92 -12.69 43.13
C LEU A 406 22.01 -13.37 42.29
N PRO A 407 21.67 -13.92 41.11
CA PRO A 407 22.65 -14.27 40.09
C PRO A 407 23.65 -13.13 39.84
N ASP A 408 24.88 -13.50 39.46
CA ASP A 408 26.03 -12.62 39.27
C ASP A 408 26.51 -11.84 40.52
N GLY A 409 26.07 -12.24 41.73
CA GLY A 409 26.62 -11.75 43.00
C GLY A 409 26.11 -10.36 43.42
N LEU A 410 25.01 -9.90 42.82
CA LEU A 410 24.29 -8.71 43.26
C LEU A 410 23.41 -9.02 44.47
N ASN A 411 23.20 -8.03 45.35
CA ASN A 411 22.35 -8.19 46.54
C ASN A 411 21.11 -7.30 46.44
N LYS A 412 19.91 -7.90 46.56
CA LYS A 412 18.62 -7.18 46.35
C LYS A 412 18.43 -6.02 47.33
N LYS A 413 18.67 -6.24 48.63
CA LYS A 413 18.58 -5.18 49.67
C LYS A 413 19.56 -4.03 49.40
N ARG A 414 20.79 -4.32 48.96
CA ARG A 414 21.76 -3.26 48.58
C ARG A 414 21.31 -2.46 47.36
N LEU A 415 20.72 -3.12 46.35
CA LEU A 415 20.16 -2.45 45.18
C LEU A 415 18.96 -1.54 45.56
N GLN A 416 18.06 -2.00 46.42
CA GLN A 416 16.96 -1.20 46.97
C GLN A 416 17.46 0.03 47.75
N ILE A 417 18.50 -0.10 48.58
CA ILE A 417 19.10 1.03 49.32
C ILE A 417 19.71 2.05 48.37
N LEU A 418 20.42 1.60 47.32
CA LEU A 418 20.94 2.49 46.28
C LEU A 418 19.79 3.20 45.54
N LEU A 419 18.71 2.49 45.22
CA LEU A 419 17.56 3.07 44.53
C LEU A 419 16.82 4.11 45.39
N LYS A 420 16.58 3.84 46.68
CA LYS A 420 16.02 4.83 47.62
C LYS A 420 16.94 6.06 47.80
N GLY A 421 18.26 5.92 47.60
CA GLY A 421 19.22 7.02 47.73
C GLY A 421 19.49 7.85 46.46
N TYR A 422 19.33 7.26 45.27
CA TYR A 422 19.60 7.92 43.98
C TYR A 422 18.36 8.09 43.07
N GLY A 423 17.21 7.50 43.43
CA GLY A 423 15.95 7.55 42.69
C GLY A 423 15.90 6.66 41.44
N GLU A 424 17.04 6.39 40.79
CA GLU A 424 17.11 5.58 39.56
C GLU A 424 18.40 4.74 39.45
N TYR A 425 18.37 3.67 38.65
CA TYR A 425 19.56 2.89 38.32
C TYR A 425 20.34 3.49 37.14
N PRO A 426 21.69 3.46 37.15
CA PRO A 426 22.51 3.98 36.06
C PRO A 426 22.14 3.37 34.70
N THR A 427 21.77 4.23 33.74
CA THR A 427 21.19 3.85 32.43
C THR A 427 21.93 2.75 31.69
N LYS A 428 23.26 2.73 31.79
CA LYS A 428 24.16 1.77 31.13
C LYS A 428 24.16 0.37 31.79
N TYR A 429 23.83 0.28 33.08
CA TYR A 429 23.70 -0.98 33.83
C TYR A 429 22.24 -1.41 34.06
N ARG A 430 21.26 -0.50 33.93
CA ARG A 430 19.82 -0.74 34.14
C ARG A 430 19.33 -2.07 33.56
N MET A 431 19.66 -2.38 32.31
CA MET A 431 19.23 -3.64 31.65
C MET A 431 19.88 -4.91 32.23
N PHE A 432 21.07 -4.83 32.82
CA PHE A 432 21.74 -5.94 33.52
C PHE A 432 21.19 -6.10 34.94
N ILE A 433 20.91 -4.98 35.63
CA ILE A 433 20.23 -4.95 36.92
C ILE A 433 18.81 -5.54 36.80
N TRP A 434 18.07 -5.22 35.72
CA TRP A 434 16.75 -5.81 35.47
C TRP A 434 16.84 -7.33 35.19
N ARG A 435 17.81 -7.81 34.41
CA ARG A 435 18.02 -9.27 34.16
C ARG A 435 18.28 -10.05 35.45
N SER A 436 19.08 -9.48 36.36
CA SER A 436 19.44 -10.11 37.64
C SER A 436 18.34 -10.00 38.69
N LEU A 437 17.62 -8.86 38.78
CA LEU A 437 16.42 -8.71 39.62
C LEU A 437 15.29 -9.68 39.20
N LEU A 438 15.03 -9.81 37.89
CA LEU A 438 14.01 -10.71 37.34
C LEU A 438 14.47 -12.17 37.22
N GLN A 439 15.74 -12.47 37.56
CA GLN A 439 16.34 -13.81 37.53
C GLN A 439 16.06 -14.58 36.23
N LEU A 440 16.19 -13.93 35.08
CA LEU A 440 15.73 -14.48 33.79
C LEU A 440 16.45 -15.80 33.45
N PRO A 441 15.73 -16.83 32.95
CA PRO A 441 16.30 -18.17 32.74
C PRO A 441 17.06 -18.33 31.42
N GLU A 442 16.81 -17.47 30.42
CA GLU A 442 17.40 -17.47 29.08
C GLU A 442 17.20 -18.82 28.35
N ASN A 443 15.93 -19.27 28.30
CA ASN A 443 15.49 -20.57 27.76
C ASN A 443 15.50 -20.61 26.21
N HIS A 444 16.68 -20.48 25.60
CA HIS A 444 16.87 -20.45 24.14
C HIS A 444 16.11 -21.54 23.36
N THR A 445 16.08 -22.78 23.85
CA THR A 445 15.42 -23.91 23.17
C THR A 445 13.90 -23.81 23.20
N ALA A 446 13.32 -23.49 24.37
CA ALA A 446 11.87 -23.34 24.53
C ALA A 446 11.33 -22.08 23.81
N PHE A 447 12.14 -21.03 23.70
CA PHE A 447 11.76 -19.84 22.93
C PHE A 447 11.80 -20.08 21.41
N SER A 448 12.80 -20.83 20.92
CA SER A 448 12.87 -21.20 19.50
C SER A 448 11.63 -21.98 19.06
N SER A 449 11.22 -23.02 19.81
CA SER A 449 10.03 -23.81 19.47
C SER A 449 8.70 -23.04 19.56
N LEU A 450 8.65 -21.90 20.25
CA LEU A 450 7.53 -20.94 20.20
C LEU A 450 7.59 -20.03 18.96
N ILE A 451 8.79 -19.69 18.47
CA ILE A 451 8.99 -18.93 17.23
C ILE A 451 8.74 -19.78 15.99
N ASP A 452 9.12 -21.06 16.01
CA ASP A 452 9.01 -21.97 14.86
C ASP A 452 7.54 -22.26 14.48
N LYS A 453 6.61 -22.08 15.42
CA LYS A 453 5.14 -22.07 15.19
C LYS A 453 4.65 -20.87 14.35
N GLY A 454 5.51 -19.91 14.02
CA GLY A 454 5.19 -18.77 13.15
C GLY A 454 4.32 -17.68 13.79
N VAL A 455 3.78 -16.77 12.96
CA VAL A 455 2.94 -15.66 13.42
C VAL A 455 1.52 -16.14 13.73
N HIS A 456 1.03 -15.83 14.93
CA HIS A 456 -0.32 -16.23 15.35
C HIS A 456 -1.41 -15.40 14.64
N MET A 457 -2.51 -16.04 14.26
CA MET A 457 -3.59 -15.46 13.44
C MET A 457 -4.11 -14.12 13.97
N ALA A 458 -4.29 -14.02 15.30
CA ALA A 458 -4.76 -12.81 15.98
C ALA A 458 -3.92 -11.55 15.68
N PHE A 459 -2.63 -11.74 15.36
CA PHE A 459 -1.66 -10.66 15.16
C PHE A 459 -1.25 -10.45 13.70
N LEU A 460 -1.80 -11.20 12.74
CA LEU A 460 -1.54 -10.96 11.30
C LEU A 460 -1.94 -9.54 10.89
N ASN A 461 -3.12 -9.09 11.32
CA ASN A 461 -3.67 -7.76 11.03
C ASN A 461 -3.31 -6.69 12.08
N LEU A 462 -2.29 -6.92 12.93
CA LEU A 462 -1.92 -6.03 14.04
C LEU A 462 -1.73 -4.57 13.60
N GLN A 463 -1.14 -4.33 12.43
CA GLN A 463 -0.92 -2.99 11.86
C GLN A 463 -2.21 -2.18 11.65
N ARG A 464 -3.36 -2.84 11.42
CA ARG A 464 -4.66 -2.16 11.25
C ARG A 464 -5.28 -1.71 12.58
N LYS A 465 -4.97 -2.41 13.68
CA LYS A 465 -5.41 -2.04 15.04
C LYS A 465 -4.44 -1.07 15.72
N TYR A 466 -3.13 -1.27 15.50
CA TYR A 466 -2.05 -0.49 16.13
C TYR A 466 -1.08 0.03 15.05
N PRO A 467 -1.26 1.27 14.54
CA PRO A 467 -0.53 1.81 13.39
C PRO A 467 0.91 2.25 13.73
N ILE A 468 1.78 1.27 13.98
CA ILE A 468 3.21 1.50 14.31
C ILE A 468 3.99 1.93 13.05
N LYS A 469 4.52 3.16 13.04
CA LYS A 469 5.30 3.73 11.92
C LYS A 469 6.57 2.94 11.54
N SER A 470 7.16 2.19 12.47
CA SER A 470 8.42 1.44 12.24
C SER A 470 8.17 -0.04 11.91
N ARG A 471 8.50 -0.43 10.67
CA ARG A 471 8.44 -1.83 10.18
C ARG A 471 9.41 -2.80 10.88
N LYS A 472 10.40 -2.31 11.65
CA LYS A 472 11.23 -3.17 12.53
C LYS A 472 10.47 -3.47 13.82
N LEU A 473 10.03 -2.42 14.54
CA LEU A 473 9.30 -2.54 15.80
C LEU A 473 8.02 -3.37 15.65
N LEU A 474 7.22 -3.11 14.60
CA LEU A 474 6.01 -3.88 14.30
C LEU A 474 6.30 -5.39 14.15
N ARG A 475 7.38 -5.77 13.46
CA ARG A 475 7.77 -7.19 13.30
C ARG A 475 8.33 -7.82 14.56
N VAL A 476 8.97 -7.05 15.45
CA VAL A 476 9.38 -7.56 16.77
C VAL A 476 8.14 -7.79 17.63
N LEU A 477 7.25 -6.79 17.75
CA LEU A 477 6.01 -6.87 18.53
C LEU A 477 5.11 -8.02 18.06
N GLN A 478 4.93 -8.17 16.74
CA GLN A 478 4.13 -9.25 16.17
C GLN A 478 4.71 -10.64 16.50
N ARG A 479 6.04 -10.79 16.56
CA ARG A 479 6.70 -12.06 16.95
C ARG A 479 6.62 -12.32 18.45
N THR A 480 6.85 -11.33 19.31
CA THR A 480 6.74 -11.51 20.77
C THR A 480 5.31 -11.80 21.21
N LEU A 481 4.32 -11.10 20.63
CA LEU A 481 2.90 -11.39 20.87
C LEU A 481 2.49 -12.77 20.35
N SER A 482 3.00 -13.20 19.18
CA SER A 482 2.76 -14.56 18.68
C SER A 482 3.35 -15.63 19.59
N ALA A 483 4.57 -15.44 20.08
CA ALA A 483 5.20 -16.37 21.03
C ALA A 483 4.42 -16.46 22.35
N LEU A 484 3.82 -15.36 22.83
CA LEU A 484 2.92 -15.36 24.00
C LEU A 484 1.63 -16.15 23.71
N ALA A 485 0.95 -15.88 22.58
CA ALA A 485 -0.23 -16.66 22.15
C ALA A 485 0.06 -18.17 22.00
N HIS A 486 1.26 -18.51 21.53
CA HIS A 486 1.73 -19.89 21.40
C HIS A 486 2.16 -20.55 22.73
N TRP A 487 2.27 -19.75 23.80
CA TRP A 487 2.56 -20.19 25.17
C TRP A 487 1.27 -20.36 26.00
N SER A 488 0.28 -19.48 25.85
CA SER A 488 -1.10 -19.75 26.29
C SER A 488 -2.15 -19.02 25.45
N ALA A 489 -3.29 -19.70 25.20
CA ALA A 489 -4.31 -19.27 24.23
C ALA A 489 -4.95 -17.91 24.56
N ILE A 490 -5.12 -17.58 25.85
CA ILE A 490 -5.73 -16.32 26.30
C ILE A 490 -4.99 -15.09 25.79
N PHE A 491 -3.66 -15.17 25.62
CA PHE A 491 -2.85 -14.08 25.08
C PHE A 491 -3.15 -13.79 23.60
N SER A 492 -3.94 -14.63 22.91
CA SER A 492 -4.48 -14.32 21.58
C SER A 492 -5.79 -13.50 21.61
N ASP A 493 -6.46 -13.43 22.76
CA ASP A 493 -7.76 -12.81 22.96
C ASP A 493 -7.69 -11.48 23.71
N THR A 494 -6.70 -11.33 24.59
CA THR A 494 -6.46 -10.13 25.39
C THR A 494 -6.20 -8.89 24.51
N PRO A 495 -7.12 -7.91 24.44
CA PRO A 495 -7.00 -6.78 23.53
C PRO A 495 -5.88 -5.81 23.92
N TYR A 496 -5.59 -5.71 25.23
CA TYR A 496 -4.60 -4.80 25.81
C TYR A 496 -3.15 -5.29 25.78
N LEU A 497 -2.92 -6.59 25.54
CA LEU A 497 -1.58 -7.18 25.54
C LEU A 497 -0.57 -6.46 24.60
N PRO A 498 -0.95 -5.95 23.41
CA PRO A 498 -0.07 -5.14 22.58
C PRO A 498 0.37 -3.82 23.24
N LEU A 499 -0.48 -3.20 24.06
CA LEU A 499 -0.15 -1.97 24.79
C LEU A 499 0.84 -2.26 25.92
N LEU A 500 0.54 -3.26 26.76
CA LEU A 500 1.42 -3.73 27.83
C LEU A 500 2.79 -4.19 27.32
N ALA A 501 2.86 -4.89 26.18
CA ALA A 501 4.12 -5.40 25.64
C ALA A 501 4.95 -4.35 24.87
N PHE A 502 4.34 -3.30 24.33
CA PHE A 502 5.01 -2.34 23.45
C PHE A 502 6.19 -1.57 24.09
N PRO A 503 6.12 -1.10 25.36
CA PRO A 503 7.24 -0.44 26.04
C PRO A 503 8.50 -1.33 26.11
N PHE A 504 8.32 -2.60 26.48
CA PHE A 504 9.41 -3.58 26.55
C PHE A 504 9.98 -3.88 25.17
N VAL A 505 9.13 -4.08 24.15
CA VAL A 505 9.57 -4.25 22.75
C VAL A 505 10.34 -3.04 22.23
N LYS A 506 9.95 -1.82 22.64
CA LYS A 506 10.62 -0.56 22.28
C LYS A 506 12.00 -0.42 22.94
N LEU A 507 12.24 -1.08 24.07
CA LEU A 507 13.54 -1.12 24.77
C LEU A 507 14.43 -2.29 24.28
N PHE A 508 13.90 -3.52 24.24
CA PHE A 508 14.63 -4.75 23.94
C PHE A 508 14.66 -5.13 22.45
N GLN A 509 14.62 -4.13 21.55
CA GLN A 509 14.54 -4.29 20.08
C GLN A 509 15.59 -5.21 19.43
N ASN A 510 16.70 -5.48 20.13
CA ASN A 510 17.84 -6.26 19.64
C ASN A 510 17.93 -7.66 20.27
N ASN A 511 17.13 -7.99 21.29
CA ASN A 511 17.09 -9.34 21.88
C ASN A 511 15.64 -9.75 22.20
N GLN A 512 15.08 -10.58 21.32
CA GLN A 512 13.67 -11.01 21.39
C GLN A 512 13.41 -12.01 22.52
N LEU A 513 14.41 -12.82 22.91
CA LEU A 513 14.32 -13.77 24.03
C LEU A 513 14.13 -13.01 25.34
N ILE A 514 15.03 -12.07 25.64
CA ILE A 514 14.93 -11.23 26.86
C ILE A 514 13.64 -10.42 26.84
N CYS A 515 13.23 -9.88 25.68
CA CYS A 515 11.96 -9.16 25.57
C CYS A 515 10.74 -10.05 25.91
N PHE A 516 10.74 -11.31 25.47
CA PHE A 516 9.69 -12.27 25.79
C PHE A 516 9.72 -12.66 27.27
N GLU A 517 10.88 -12.98 27.83
CA GLU A 517 11.02 -13.39 29.24
C GLU A 517 10.73 -12.26 30.23
N VAL A 518 11.01 -11.00 29.88
CA VAL A 518 10.60 -9.82 30.68
C VAL A 518 9.08 -9.61 30.65
N VAL A 519 8.43 -9.77 29.49
CA VAL A 519 6.96 -9.65 29.42
C VAL A 519 6.28 -10.85 30.09
N ALA A 520 6.84 -12.06 29.97
CA ALA A 520 6.35 -13.25 30.66
C ALA A 520 6.51 -13.15 32.19
N THR A 521 7.67 -12.70 32.71
CA THR A 521 7.85 -12.44 34.15
C THR A 521 6.94 -11.33 34.66
N LEU A 522 6.70 -10.27 33.87
CA LEU A 522 5.73 -9.23 34.22
C LEU A 522 4.32 -9.81 34.38
N ILE A 523 3.89 -10.64 33.43
CA ILE A 523 2.55 -11.25 33.43
C ILE A 523 2.38 -12.24 34.59
N THR A 524 3.38 -13.07 34.90
CA THR A 524 3.26 -14.04 36.00
C THR A 524 3.32 -13.41 37.40
N ASN A 525 3.98 -12.25 37.56
CA ASN A 525 4.24 -11.67 38.88
C ASN A 525 3.47 -10.38 39.18
N TRP A 526 3.40 -9.43 38.23
CA TRP A 526 2.70 -8.15 38.43
C TRP A 526 1.27 -8.16 37.86
N CYS A 527 0.94 -9.11 36.99
CA CYS A 527 -0.42 -9.30 36.44
C CYS A 527 -1.17 -10.48 37.08
N GLN A 528 -0.84 -10.84 38.33
CA GLN A 528 -1.60 -11.83 39.11
C GLN A 528 -3.07 -11.39 39.21
N HIS A 529 -4.00 -12.34 39.10
CA HIS A 529 -5.46 -12.11 39.06
C HIS A 529 -6.00 -11.25 37.90
N TRP A 530 -5.16 -10.77 36.96
CA TRP A 530 -5.61 -9.90 35.86
C TRP A 530 -6.60 -10.57 34.89
N PHE A 531 -6.60 -11.91 34.84
CA PHE A 531 -7.34 -12.71 33.86
C PHE A 531 -8.46 -13.55 34.49
N GLU A 532 -8.70 -13.40 35.80
CA GLU A 532 -9.65 -14.19 36.58
C GLU A 532 -11.11 -14.01 36.10
N TYR A 533 -11.48 -12.80 35.67
CA TYR A 533 -12.79 -12.46 35.11
C TYR A 533 -12.76 -12.15 33.60
N PHE A 534 -11.75 -12.64 32.87
CA PHE A 534 -11.61 -12.38 31.43
C PHE A 534 -12.90 -12.76 30.66
N PRO A 535 -13.46 -11.88 29.80
CA PRO A 535 -12.83 -10.70 29.17
C PRO A 535 -12.93 -9.37 29.94
N ASN A 536 -13.55 -9.32 31.12
CA ASN A 536 -13.68 -8.08 31.88
C ASN A 536 -12.34 -7.65 32.50
N PRO A 537 -12.14 -6.34 32.79
CA PRO A 537 -11.03 -5.88 33.61
C PRO A 537 -11.01 -6.55 35.01
N PRO A 538 -9.86 -6.64 35.68
CA PRO A 538 -9.72 -7.39 36.93
C PRO A 538 -10.33 -6.66 38.12
N ILE A 539 -11.61 -6.92 38.36
CA ILE A 539 -12.43 -6.32 39.42
C ILE A 539 -11.74 -6.43 40.80
N ASN A 540 -11.14 -7.59 41.12
CA ASN A 540 -10.40 -7.83 42.37
C ASN A 540 -9.21 -6.87 42.58
N ILE A 541 -8.55 -6.43 41.49
CA ILE A 541 -7.40 -5.51 41.54
C ILE A 541 -7.88 -4.06 41.58
N LEU A 542 -8.95 -3.74 40.85
CA LEU A 542 -9.55 -2.40 40.83
C LEU A 542 -10.19 -2.05 42.18
N SER A 543 -10.94 -2.96 42.80
CA SER A 543 -11.52 -2.76 44.14
C SER A 543 -10.45 -2.68 45.24
N MET A 544 -9.32 -3.36 45.07
CA MET A 544 -8.17 -3.23 45.98
C MET A 544 -7.51 -1.84 45.88
N ILE A 545 -7.36 -1.29 44.67
CA ILE A 545 -6.88 0.10 44.48
C ILE A 545 -7.89 1.10 45.08
N GLU A 546 -9.18 0.85 44.89
CA GLU A 546 -10.28 1.66 45.44
C GLU A 546 -10.30 1.65 46.97
N ASN A 547 -10.10 0.49 47.61
CA ASN A 547 -9.98 0.36 49.07
C ASN A 547 -8.76 1.08 49.66
N VAL A 548 -7.61 1.04 48.98
CA VAL A 548 -6.41 1.78 49.41
C VAL A 548 -6.63 3.30 49.24
N LEU A 549 -7.22 3.75 48.12
CA LEU A 549 -7.58 5.16 47.92
C LEU A 549 -8.58 5.63 48.99
N ALA A 550 -9.60 4.82 49.31
CA ALA A 550 -10.59 5.08 50.37
C ALA A 550 -9.98 5.22 51.78
N PHE A 551 -8.78 4.68 52.01
CA PHE A 551 -8.07 4.86 53.28
C PHE A 551 -7.29 6.18 53.33
N HIS A 552 -6.61 6.56 52.23
CA HIS A 552 -5.68 7.69 52.20
C HIS A 552 -6.30 9.03 51.73
N ASP A 553 -7.23 9.03 50.77
CA ASP A 553 -7.91 10.23 50.29
C ASP A 553 -9.41 9.97 50.03
N LYS A 554 -10.20 10.14 51.09
CA LYS A 554 -11.65 9.96 51.05
C LYS A 554 -12.36 11.04 50.26
N GLU A 555 -11.82 12.26 50.22
CA GLU A 555 -12.42 13.39 49.53
C GLU A 555 -12.31 13.23 48.01
N LEU A 556 -11.15 12.78 47.52
CA LEU A 556 -10.95 12.45 46.11
C LEU A 556 -11.82 11.27 45.66
N LEU A 557 -11.97 10.23 46.49
CA LEU A 557 -12.86 9.12 46.16
C LEU A 557 -14.35 9.52 46.21
N GLN A 558 -14.75 10.38 47.15
CA GLN A 558 -16.11 10.93 47.17
C GLN A 558 -16.41 11.73 45.89
N HIS A 559 -15.48 12.60 45.44
CA HIS A 559 -15.62 13.32 44.16
C HIS A 559 -15.71 12.38 42.95
N PHE A 560 -15.03 11.23 42.96
CA PHE A 560 -15.22 10.21 41.90
C PHE A 560 -16.62 9.58 41.95
N ILE A 561 -17.11 9.23 43.14
CA ILE A 561 -18.45 8.64 43.33
C ILE A 561 -19.55 9.62 42.92
N ASP A 562 -19.45 10.88 43.33
CA ASP A 562 -20.40 11.96 43.02
C ASP A 562 -20.47 12.30 41.51
N ARG A 563 -19.54 11.78 40.70
CA ARG A 563 -19.42 12.04 39.24
C ARG A 563 -19.50 10.76 38.38
N ASP A 564 -19.99 9.65 38.94
CA ASP A 564 -20.08 8.34 38.26
C ASP A 564 -18.73 7.83 37.70
N VAL A 565 -17.61 8.17 38.32
CA VAL A 565 -16.25 7.73 37.92
C VAL A 565 -15.86 6.48 38.69
N THR A 566 -15.87 5.32 38.02
CA THR A 566 -15.47 4.05 38.62
C THR A 566 -13.94 3.84 38.58
N SER A 567 -13.43 2.91 39.38
CA SER A 567 -12.02 2.47 39.33
C SER A 567 -11.58 1.96 37.95
N GLN A 568 -12.50 1.51 37.09
CA GLN A 568 -12.21 1.20 35.69
C GLN A 568 -11.76 2.43 34.87
N LEU A 569 -12.03 3.67 35.30
CA LEU A 569 -11.61 4.88 34.59
C LEU A 569 -10.32 5.49 35.14
N TYR A 570 -10.16 5.59 36.47
CA TYR A 570 -8.97 6.23 37.06
C TYR A 570 -7.79 5.28 37.31
N ALA A 571 -8.02 3.95 37.32
CA ALA A 571 -6.97 2.96 37.58
C ALA A 571 -6.65 2.07 36.37
N TRP A 572 -7.66 1.63 35.60
CA TRP A 572 -7.41 0.67 34.52
C TRP A 572 -6.56 1.22 33.36
N PRO A 573 -6.74 2.44 32.80
CA PRO A 573 -5.89 2.94 31.70
C PRO A 573 -4.39 3.02 32.06
N LEU A 574 -4.10 3.34 33.32
CA LEU A 574 -2.74 3.37 33.87
C LEU A 574 -2.14 1.97 33.96
N LEU A 575 -2.93 0.94 34.30
CA LEU A 575 -2.49 -0.47 34.29
C LEU A 575 -2.41 -1.04 32.87
N GLU A 576 -3.38 -0.75 32.00
CA GLU A 576 -3.49 -1.29 30.64
C GLU A 576 -2.28 -0.92 29.77
N THR A 577 -1.86 0.34 29.86
CA THR A 577 -0.66 0.87 29.18
C THR A 577 0.62 0.71 30.01
N VAL A 578 0.50 0.20 31.24
CA VAL A 578 1.51 0.23 32.32
C VAL A 578 2.24 1.58 32.39
N PHE A 579 1.45 2.65 32.53
CA PHE A 579 1.85 4.08 32.56
C PHE A 579 2.56 4.63 31.30
N SER A 580 2.67 3.86 30.21
CA SER A 580 3.51 4.25 29.06
C SER A 580 2.90 5.28 28.08
N GLU A 581 1.60 5.58 28.24
CA GLU A 581 0.91 6.65 27.53
C GLU A 581 1.16 8.01 28.23
N VAL A 582 0.92 8.03 29.53
CA VAL A 582 1.01 9.19 30.44
C VAL A 582 2.44 9.65 30.69
N LEU A 583 3.38 8.73 30.94
CA LEU A 583 4.77 9.07 31.29
C LEU A 583 5.68 9.25 30.07
N THR A 584 6.73 10.06 30.22
CA THR A 584 7.84 10.07 29.27
C THR A 584 8.72 8.81 29.41
N ARG A 585 9.60 8.58 28.44
CA ARG A 585 10.51 7.42 28.46
C ARG A 585 11.39 7.38 29.71
N GLU A 586 11.79 8.54 30.24
CA GLU A 586 12.75 8.60 31.33
C GLU A 586 12.05 8.41 32.68
N GLU A 587 10.90 9.05 32.89
CA GLU A 587 10.04 8.78 34.05
C GLU A 587 9.59 7.32 34.12
N TRP A 588 9.19 6.73 32.98
CA TRP A 588 8.77 5.33 32.91
C TRP A 588 9.91 4.37 33.30
N LEU A 589 11.15 4.67 32.91
CA LEU A 589 12.32 3.88 33.33
C LEU A 589 12.62 4.02 34.83
N LYS A 590 12.45 5.22 35.41
CA LYS A 590 12.58 5.46 36.86
C LYS A 590 11.51 4.70 37.64
N LEU A 591 10.27 4.70 37.17
CA LEU A 591 9.20 3.91 37.76
C LEU A 591 9.54 2.41 37.72
N PHE A 592 9.97 1.90 36.57
CA PHE A 592 10.26 0.46 36.43
C PHE A 592 11.49 -0.04 37.19
N ASP A 593 12.49 0.81 37.43
CA ASP A 593 13.56 0.49 38.39
C ASP A 593 12.99 0.17 39.78
N ASN A 594 11.97 0.91 40.22
CA ASN A 594 11.31 0.71 41.51
C ASN A 594 10.36 -0.49 41.48
N VAL A 595 9.51 -0.61 40.44
CA VAL A 595 8.56 -1.74 40.26
C VAL A 595 9.29 -3.09 40.31
N PHE A 596 10.43 -3.25 39.62
CA PHE A 596 11.21 -4.49 39.62
C PHE A 596 12.07 -4.72 40.88
N SER A 597 12.30 -3.68 41.69
CA SER A 597 13.09 -3.81 42.93
C SER A 597 12.24 -4.17 44.14
N ASN A 598 10.99 -3.77 44.17
CA ASN A 598 10.09 -3.93 45.32
C ASN A 598 9.25 -5.23 45.20
N HIS A 599 8.11 -5.29 45.91
CA HIS A 599 7.11 -6.36 45.80
C HIS A 599 6.09 -6.03 44.70
N PRO A 600 5.39 -7.01 44.07
CA PRO A 600 4.39 -6.74 43.04
C PRO A 600 3.29 -5.73 43.41
N SER A 601 2.97 -5.61 44.70
CA SER A 601 2.08 -4.58 45.27
C SER A 601 2.46 -3.15 44.85
N PHE A 602 3.75 -2.85 44.67
CA PHE A 602 4.26 -1.52 44.33
C PHE A 602 3.61 -0.93 43.06
N LEU A 603 3.27 -1.77 42.07
CA LEU A 603 2.61 -1.29 40.84
C LEU A 603 1.19 -0.78 41.11
N LEU A 604 0.44 -1.44 41.99
CA LEU A 604 -0.91 -1.01 42.39
C LEU A 604 -0.87 0.25 43.27
N MET A 605 0.08 0.28 44.21
CA MET A 605 0.32 1.45 45.06
C MET A 605 0.76 2.68 44.22
N THR A 606 1.44 2.48 43.09
CA THR A 606 1.75 3.54 42.11
C THR A 606 0.48 4.16 41.53
N VAL A 607 -0.58 3.39 41.26
CA VAL A 607 -1.85 3.94 40.75
C VAL A 607 -2.51 4.84 41.78
N VAL A 608 -2.50 4.44 43.07
CA VAL A 608 -3.05 5.26 44.16
C VAL A 608 -2.22 6.54 44.34
N ALA A 609 -0.89 6.41 44.45
CA ALA A 609 0.01 7.56 44.58
C ALA A 609 -0.11 8.55 43.41
N TYR A 610 -0.25 8.05 42.19
CA TYR A 610 -0.45 8.88 41.00
C TYR A 610 -1.74 9.70 41.10
N ASN A 611 -2.84 9.10 41.56
CA ASN A 611 -4.11 9.79 41.78
C ASN A 611 -4.01 10.82 42.92
N ILE A 612 -3.38 10.49 44.05
CA ILE A 612 -3.19 11.42 45.18
C ILE A 612 -2.29 12.61 44.79
N CYS A 613 -1.18 12.38 44.09
CA CYS A 613 -0.36 13.47 43.53
C CYS A 613 -1.11 14.30 42.46
N SER A 614 -2.16 13.74 41.86
CA SER A 614 -3.04 14.40 40.88
C SER A 614 -4.31 15.01 41.51
N ARG A 615 -4.45 15.02 42.84
CA ARG A 615 -5.66 15.49 43.53
C ARG A 615 -6.14 16.87 43.08
N ALA A 616 -5.23 17.83 42.90
CA ALA A 616 -5.58 19.20 42.53
C ALA A 616 -6.26 19.32 41.14
N PRO A 617 -5.71 18.79 40.03
CA PRO A 617 -6.43 18.76 38.76
C PRO A 617 -7.67 17.85 38.78
N LEU A 618 -7.63 16.70 39.47
CA LEU A 618 -8.76 15.75 39.48
C LEU A 618 -10.02 16.30 40.18
N LEU A 619 -9.86 17.06 41.26
CA LEU A 619 -10.98 17.75 41.93
C LEU A 619 -11.56 18.91 41.10
N ASN A 620 -10.82 19.40 40.09
CA ASN A 620 -11.30 20.42 39.15
C ASN A 620 -11.99 19.83 37.90
N CYS A 621 -12.01 18.50 37.74
CA CYS A 621 -12.73 17.84 36.65
C CYS A 621 -14.22 17.70 37.04
N ASP A 622 -15.11 18.27 36.21
CA ASP A 622 -16.56 18.27 36.44
C ASP A 622 -17.28 17.18 35.65
N ARG A 623 -16.76 16.79 34.47
CA ARG A 623 -17.39 15.83 33.56
C ARG A 623 -16.58 14.54 33.45
N LYS A 624 -17.28 13.44 33.18
CA LYS A 624 -16.70 12.11 32.91
C LYS A 624 -15.66 12.14 31.78
N ASP A 625 -15.94 12.90 30.73
CA ASP A 625 -15.07 13.13 29.57
C ASP A 625 -13.70 13.73 29.98
N ASP A 626 -13.68 14.58 31.01
CA ASP A 626 -12.47 15.27 31.50
C ASP A 626 -11.51 14.28 32.18
N PHE A 627 -12.06 13.29 32.90
CA PHE A 627 -11.28 12.21 33.51
C PHE A 627 -10.74 11.24 32.46
N GLU A 628 -11.55 10.83 31.49
CA GLU A 628 -11.09 10.00 30.36
C GLU A 628 -9.98 10.71 29.57
N TYR A 629 -10.10 12.03 29.35
CA TYR A 629 -9.02 12.83 28.79
C TYR A 629 -7.76 12.82 29.68
N PHE A 630 -7.91 13.06 30.99
CA PHE A 630 -6.78 13.15 31.94
C PHE A 630 -5.93 11.87 31.98
N PHE A 631 -6.54 10.68 32.03
CA PHE A 631 -5.80 9.41 32.14
C PHE A 631 -5.19 8.89 30.83
N HIS A 632 -5.62 9.43 29.67
CA HIS A 632 -5.02 9.14 28.36
C HIS A 632 -4.03 10.22 27.87
N HIS A 633 -3.81 11.29 28.64
CA HIS A 633 -2.88 12.38 28.29
C HIS A 633 -1.72 12.51 29.28
N ARG A 634 -0.69 13.28 28.89
CA ARG A 634 0.49 13.52 29.73
C ARG A 634 0.26 14.67 30.69
N ASN A 635 0.33 14.36 31.98
CA ASN A 635 0.15 15.34 33.05
C ASN A 635 1.51 15.77 33.61
N ASN A 636 1.64 17.04 34.00
CA ASN A 636 2.90 17.64 34.47
C ASN A 636 3.17 17.28 35.94
N LEU A 637 3.67 16.06 36.18
CA LEU A 637 3.89 15.47 37.50
C LEU A 637 5.32 14.94 37.61
N ASP A 638 6.05 15.31 38.67
CA ASP A 638 7.35 14.72 38.96
C ASP A 638 7.17 13.30 39.51
N ILE A 639 7.56 12.31 38.70
CA ILE A 639 7.55 10.89 39.08
C ILE A 639 8.35 10.62 40.37
N SER A 640 9.31 11.46 40.73
CA SER A 640 10.10 11.34 41.96
C SER A 640 9.26 11.65 43.21
N VAL A 641 8.29 12.57 43.09
CA VAL A 641 7.28 12.83 44.13
C VAL A 641 6.32 11.65 44.23
N VAL A 642 5.83 11.14 43.10
CA VAL A 642 4.94 9.97 43.07
C VAL A 642 5.63 8.74 43.69
N ILE A 643 6.88 8.43 43.34
CA ILE A 643 7.64 7.29 43.89
C ILE A 643 7.88 7.46 45.40
N ARG A 644 8.16 8.68 45.87
CA ARG A 644 8.26 8.96 47.32
C ARG A 644 6.92 8.72 48.02
N GLU A 645 5.82 9.12 47.38
CA GLU A 645 4.48 8.87 47.91
C GLU A 645 4.14 7.38 47.91
N VAL A 646 4.51 6.60 46.87
CA VAL A 646 4.33 5.13 46.90
C VAL A 646 5.02 4.49 48.10
N TYR A 647 6.26 4.90 48.41
CA TYR A 647 6.94 4.39 49.59
C TYR A 647 6.27 4.84 50.89
N HIS A 648 5.79 6.08 50.98
CA HIS A 648 5.02 6.57 52.12
C HIS A 648 3.70 5.80 52.32
N LEU A 649 2.94 5.54 51.24
CA LEU A 649 1.72 4.74 51.28
C LEU A 649 2.02 3.30 51.72
N MET A 650 3.07 2.65 51.20
CA MET A 650 3.46 1.30 51.62
C MET A 650 3.89 1.22 53.10
N ASP A 651 4.51 2.27 53.63
CA ASP A 651 4.90 2.36 55.04
C ASP A 651 3.72 2.79 55.96
N THR A 652 2.56 3.18 55.40
CA THR A 652 1.38 3.69 56.16
C THR A 652 0.06 2.93 55.94
N THR A 653 -0.07 2.08 54.92
CA THR A 653 -1.25 1.20 54.77
C THR A 653 -1.35 0.20 55.92
N PRO A 654 -2.53 0.00 56.53
CA PRO A 654 -2.77 -1.11 57.44
C PRO A 654 -2.62 -2.45 56.72
N ALA A 655 -2.00 -3.43 57.38
CA ALA A 655 -1.72 -4.74 56.82
C ALA A 655 -2.96 -5.55 56.38
N ASP A 656 -4.17 -5.15 56.82
CA ASP A 656 -5.45 -5.74 56.39
C ASP A 656 -5.95 -5.21 55.03
N ILE A 657 -5.51 -4.02 54.62
CA ILE A 657 -5.85 -3.38 53.33
C ILE A 657 -4.70 -3.58 52.31
N GLN A 658 -3.46 -3.76 52.79
CA GLN A 658 -2.26 -3.81 51.98
C GLN A 658 -2.27 -4.96 50.93
N PRO A 659 -1.97 -4.69 49.64
CA PRO A 659 -2.04 -5.70 48.57
C PRO A 659 -1.15 -6.95 48.70
N GLU A 660 -0.25 -6.96 49.69
CA GLU A 660 0.75 -8.00 49.94
C GLU A 660 0.16 -9.29 50.54
N ARG A 661 -1.08 -9.24 51.07
CA ARG A 661 -1.80 -10.45 51.50
C ARG A 661 -2.44 -11.23 50.34
N VAL A 662 -2.73 -10.58 49.22
CA VAL A 662 -3.45 -11.17 48.07
C VAL A 662 -2.48 -11.52 46.94
N LEU A 663 -1.53 -10.63 46.65
CA LEU A 663 -0.49 -10.88 45.65
C LEU A 663 0.61 -11.77 46.24
N SER A 664 0.91 -12.90 45.59
CA SER A 664 2.05 -13.74 45.98
C SER A 664 3.38 -13.06 45.66
N GLY A 665 4.42 -13.41 46.44
CA GLY A 665 5.78 -12.88 46.27
C GLY A 665 6.41 -13.27 44.92
N PHE A 666 7.49 -12.56 44.55
CA PHE A 666 8.14 -12.74 43.26
C PHE A 666 8.65 -14.18 43.03
N VAL A 667 8.21 -14.79 41.93
CA VAL A 667 8.62 -16.11 41.42
C VAL A 667 9.31 -15.95 40.06
N ALA A 668 10.55 -16.45 39.97
CA ALA A 668 11.30 -16.50 38.72
C ALA A 668 10.76 -17.57 37.76
N LEU A 669 10.93 -17.36 36.45
CA LEU A 669 10.56 -18.37 35.45
C LEU A 669 11.45 -19.62 35.56
N THR A 670 10.85 -20.79 35.35
CA THR A 670 11.54 -22.09 35.37
C THR A 670 12.60 -22.18 34.28
N LYS A 671 13.76 -22.77 34.63
CA LYS A 671 14.86 -23.02 33.69
C LYS A 671 14.59 -24.29 32.86
N GLY A 672 14.92 -24.25 31.57
CA GLY A 672 14.72 -25.31 30.59
C GLY A 672 13.35 -25.29 29.88
N GLN A 673 12.26 -24.98 30.59
CA GLN A 673 10.91 -24.90 30.04
C GLN A 673 10.12 -23.77 30.71
N TYR A 674 9.23 -23.11 29.98
CA TYR A 674 8.32 -22.09 30.54
C TYR A 674 7.14 -22.75 31.26
N PRO A 675 6.66 -22.17 32.40
CA PRO A 675 5.58 -22.75 33.18
C PRO A 675 4.24 -22.65 32.45
N VAL A 676 3.32 -23.58 32.68
CA VAL A 676 1.99 -23.54 32.03
C VAL A 676 1.11 -22.47 32.70
N PHE A 677 0.80 -21.40 31.98
CA PHE A 677 -0.08 -20.35 32.48
C PHE A 677 -1.54 -20.86 32.52
N ASN A 678 -2.13 -20.89 33.71
CA ASN A 678 -3.44 -21.50 33.98
C ASN A 678 -4.42 -20.58 34.75
N GLN A 679 -4.03 -19.34 35.05
CA GLN A 679 -4.76 -18.41 35.94
C GLN A 679 -5.90 -17.66 35.20
N TYR A 680 -6.77 -18.39 34.49
CA TYR A 680 -7.89 -17.82 33.75
C TYR A 680 -9.05 -18.81 33.51
N PRO A 681 -10.28 -18.34 33.23
CA PRO A 681 -11.42 -19.19 32.85
C PRO A 681 -11.23 -19.95 31.53
N LYS A 682 -10.51 -21.08 31.59
CA LYS A 682 -10.16 -21.92 30.41
C LYS A 682 -11.33 -22.16 29.47
N PHE A 683 -12.47 -22.62 29.99
CA PHE A 683 -13.67 -22.92 29.20
C PHE A 683 -14.10 -21.77 28.28
N ILE A 684 -14.02 -20.51 28.73
CA ILE A 684 -14.39 -19.35 27.93
C ILE A 684 -13.40 -19.13 26.77
N VAL A 685 -12.09 -19.23 27.05
CA VAL A 685 -11.00 -19.05 26.08
C VAL A 685 -10.95 -20.20 25.08
N ASP A 686 -11.13 -21.43 25.55
CA ASP A 686 -11.14 -22.64 24.73
C ASP A 686 -12.32 -22.62 23.75
N CYS A 687 -13.52 -22.22 24.21
CA CYS A 687 -14.67 -22.02 23.32
C CYS A 687 -14.47 -20.86 22.32
N GLN A 688 -13.88 -19.73 22.73
CA GLN A 688 -13.54 -18.63 21.81
C GLN A 688 -12.48 -19.05 20.77
N THR A 689 -11.54 -19.89 21.16
CA THR A 689 -10.52 -20.47 20.26
C THR A 689 -11.17 -21.41 19.25
N GLN A 690 -12.00 -22.36 19.72
CA GLN A 690 -12.70 -23.33 18.87
C GLN A 690 -13.63 -22.66 17.84
N GLU A 691 -14.43 -21.66 18.24
CA GLU A 691 -15.32 -20.97 17.30
C GLU A 691 -14.53 -20.18 16.24
N ARG A 692 -13.32 -19.67 16.57
CA ARG A 692 -12.42 -19.10 15.55
C ARG A 692 -11.76 -20.14 14.65
N GLU A 693 -11.50 -21.34 15.14
CA GLU A 693 -11.03 -22.46 14.31
C GLU A 693 -12.11 -22.87 13.31
N ARG A 694 -13.36 -22.92 13.76
CA ARG A 694 -14.54 -23.15 12.93
C ARG A 694 -14.70 -22.06 11.85
N ILE A 695 -14.78 -20.79 12.25
CA ILE A 695 -14.91 -19.66 11.31
C ILE A 695 -13.77 -19.65 10.29
N ARG A 696 -12.54 -20.02 10.68
CA ARG A 696 -11.39 -20.15 9.77
C ARG A 696 -11.59 -21.27 8.75
N ASN A 697 -12.13 -22.42 9.16
CA ASN A 697 -12.42 -23.52 8.25
C ASN A 697 -13.54 -23.12 7.28
N ASP A 698 -14.63 -22.52 7.79
CA ASP A 698 -15.72 -21.98 6.98
C ASP A 698 -15.23 -20.91 5.97
N GLU A 699 -14.28 -20.04 6.36
CA GLU A 699 -13.64 -19.06 5.47
C GLU A 699 -12.73 -19.72 4.42
N LEU A 700 -11.99 -20.78 4.77
CA LEU A 700 -11.16 -21.55 3.83
C LEU A 700 -12.03 -22.33 2.82
N ASP A 701 -13.16 -22.87 3.25
CA ASP A 701 -14.12 -23.56 2.40
C ASP A 701 -14.80 -22.57 1.45
N TYR A 702 -15.28 -21.43 1.95
CA TYR A 702 -15.80 -20.35 1.11
C TYR A 702 -14.77 -19.83 0.08
N LEU A 703 -13.48 -19.75 0.44
CA LEU A 703 -12.42 -19.39 -0.50
C LEU A 703 -12.18 -20.48 -1.56
N ARG A 704 -12.26 -21.77 -1.18
CA ARG A 704 -12.18 -22.90 -2.11
C ARG A 704 -13.36 -22.90 -3.09
N GLU A 705 -14.59 -22.78 -2.59
CA GLU A 705 -15.81 -22.66 -3.40
C GLU A 705 -15.77 -21.46 -4.34
N ARG A 706 -15.32 -20.30 -3.85
CA ARG A 706 -15.17 -19.10 -4.69
C ARG A 706 -14.12 -19.29 -5.79
N GLN A 707 -13.12 -20.14 -5.57
CA GLN A 707 -12.12 -20.46 -6.59
C GLN A 707 -12.61 -21.51 -7.59
N THR A 708 -13.38 -22.52 -7.17
CA THR A 708 -14.02 -23.45 -8.12
C THR A 708 -15.06 -22.74 -8.98
N VAL A 709 -15.91 -21.88 -8.41
CA VAL A 709 -16.87 -21.05 -9.16
C VAL A 709 -16.16 -20.13 -10.17
N LYS A 710 -14.99 -19.57 -9.82
CA LYS A 710 -14.18 -18.80 -10.78
C LYS A 710 -13.63 -19.65 -11.92
N ASN A 711 -13.17 -20.86 -11.64
CA ASN A 711 -12.66 -21.77 -12.66
C ASN A 711 -13.80 -22.19 -13.61
N MET A 712 -14.96 -22.58 -13.07
CA MET A 712 -16.16 -22.90 -13.85
C MET A 712 -16.64 -21.71 -14.69
N GLN A 713 -16.57 -20.49 -14.18
CA GLN A 713 -16.91 -19.30 -14.95
C GLN A 713 -15.93 -19.08 -16.12
N ALA A 714 -14.63 -19.30 -15.91
CA ALA A 714 -13.63 -19.22 -16.97
C ALA A 714 -13.79 -20.33 -18.03
N GLU A 715 -14.16 -21.56 -17.62
CA GLU A 715 -14.49 -22.66 -18.53
C GLU A 715 -15.74 -22.33 -19.38
N VAL A 716 -16.78 -21.75 -18.78
CA VAL A 716 -17.99 -21.29 -19.48
C VAL A 716 -17.70 -20.12 -20.43
N ASP A 717 -16.84 -19.18 -20.04
CA ASP A 717 -16.46 -18.06 -20.91
C ASP A 717 -15.51 -18.49 -22.05
N GLN A 718 -14.70 -19.54 -21.84
CA GLN A 718 -13.96 -20.19 -22.93
C GLN A 718 -14.91 -20.91 -23.90
N GLN A 719 -15.86 -21.70 -23.41
CA GLN A 719 -16.87 -22.36 -24.25
C GLN A 719 -17.66 -21.36 -25.09
N ARG A 720 -18.07 -20.23 -24.51
CA ARG A 720 -18.71 -19.12 -25.26
C ARG A 720 -17.82 -18.57 -26.37
N ALA A 721 -16.52 -18.37 -26.12
CA ALA A 721 -15.60 -17.88 -27.14
C ALA A 721 -15.40 -18.90 -28.28
N GLU A 722 -15.41 -20.20 -27.97
CA GLU A 722 -15.36 -21.29 -28.96
C GLU A 722 -16.66 -21.36 -29.78
N ASP A 723 -17.84 -21.22 -29.14
CA ASP A 723 -19.15 -21.15 -29.79
C ASP A 723 -19.31 -19.90 -30.67
N GLU A 724 -18.86 -18.73 -30.21
CA GLU A 724 -18.87 -17.48 -30.98
C GLU A 724 -17.96 -17.58 -32.21
N ALA A 725 -16.75 -18.15 -32.06
CA ALA A 725 -15.84 -18.39 -33.18
C ALA A 725 -16.40 -19.43 -34.17
N TRP A 726 -17.12 -20.45 -33.68
CA TRP A 726 -17.82 -21.41 -34.53
C TRP A 726 -18.96 -20.74 -35.31
N CYS A 727 -19.79 -19.92 -34.65
CA CYS A 727 -20.87 -19.17 -35.30
C CYS A 727 -20.34 -18.22 -36.38
N GLN A 728 -19.29 -17.44 -36.09
CA GLN A 728 -18.63 -16.57 -37.08
C GLN A 728 -18.12 -17.36 -38.29
N LYS A 729 -17.58 -18.57 -38.06
CA LYS A 729 -17.13 -19.47 -39.13
C LYS A 729 -18.31 -20.00 -39.96
N GLN A 730 -19.46 -20.31 -39.35
CA GLN A 730 -20.67 -20.70 -40.09
C GLN A 730 -21.23 -19.54 -40.91
N GLU A 731 -21.28 -18.31 -40.37
CA GLU A 731 -21.67 -17.12 -41.15
C GLU A 731 -20.77 -16.91 -42.37
N LEU A 732 -19.45 -17.08 -42.24
CA LEU A 732 -18.51 -16.96 -43.35
C LEU A 732 -18.70 -18.07 -44.39
N LEU A 733 -19.06 -19.28 -43.98
CA LEU A 733 -19.40 -20.37 -44.90
C LEU A 733 -20.74 -20.10 -45.62
N HIS A 734 -21.75 -19.61 -44.91
CA HIS A 734 -23.06 -19.24 -45.48
C HIS A 734 -22.92 -18.13 -46.51
N LYS A 735 -22.20 -17.04 -46.19
CA LYS A 735 -21.89 -15.94 -47.13
C LYS A 735 -21.09 -16.43 -48.35
N ALA A 736 -20.20 -17.41 -48.15
CA ALA A 736 -19.50 -18.08 -49.24
C ALA A 736 -20.36 -19.08 -50.03
N GLU A 737 -21.55 -19.46 -49.55
CA GLU A 737 -22.54 -20.23 -50.31
C GLU A 737 -23.53 -19.31 -51.03
N GLU A 738 -24.03 -18.27 -50.38
CA GLU A 738 -24.88 -17.23 -50.97
C GLU A 738 -24.22 -16.62 -52.21
N THR A 739 -22.97 -16.16 -52.10
CA THR A 739 -22.20 -15.65 -53.25
C THR A 739 -21.98 -16.68 -54.36
N ARG A 740 -21.95 -17.98 -54.05
CA ARG A 740 -21.92 -19.04 -55.08
C ARG A 740 -23.29 -19.23 -55.74
N ARG A 741 -24.39 -19.17 -54.99
CA ARG A 741 -25.76 -19.21 -55.51
C ARG A 741 -26.04 -17.99 -56.40
N GLU A 742 -25.59 -16.80 -56.01
CA GLU A 742 -25.64 -15.58 -56.84
C GLU A 742 -24.84 -15.73 -58.15
N MET A 743 -23.60 -16.24 -58.08
CA MET A 743 -22.80 -16.49 -59.29
C MET A 743 -23.47 -17.51 -60.22
N LEU A 744 -24.04 -18.60 -59.67
CA LEU A 744 -24.77 -19.61 -60.45
C LEU A 744 -26.01 -19.03 -61.12
N LEU A 745 -26.85 -18.26 -60.40
CA LEU A 745 -28.01 -17.57 -60.98
C LEU A 745 -27.58 -16.61 -62.09
N HIS A 746 -26.49 -15.86 -61.90
CA HIS A 746 -25.97 -14.94 -62.91
C HIS A 746 -25.36 -15.66 -64.13
N GLU A 747 -24.90 -16.91 -64.00
CA GLU A 747 -24.53 -17.76 -65.13
C GLU A 747 -25.78 -18.36 -65.81
N GLU A 748 -26.79 -18.79 -65.07
CA GLU A 748 -28.07 -19.24 -65.62
C GLU A 748 -28.78 -18.14 -66.41
N GLU A 749 -28.78 -16.88 -65.93
CA GLU A 749 -29.25 -15.71 -66.67
C GLU A 749 -28.52 -15.54 -68.00
N LYS A 750 -27.18 -15.63 -68.01
CA LYS A 750 -26.38 -15.54 -69.24
C LYS A 750 -26.72 -16.68 -70.20
N MET A 751 -26.88 -17.90 -69.70
CA MET A 751 -27.28 -19.06 -70.49
C MET A 751 -28.72 -18.91 -71.02
N LEU A 752 -29.64 -18.30 -70.26
CA LEU A 752 -30.99 -18.00 -70.69
C LEU A 752 -30.99 -16.91 -71.79
N GLN A 753 -30.22 -15.84 -71.62
CA GLN A 753 -30.03 -14.80 -72.63
C GLN A 753 -29.40 -15.36 -73.92
N GLN A 754 -28.41 -16.25 -73.82
CA GLN A 754 -27.85 -16.95 -74.98
C GLN A 754 -28.90 -17.83 -75.66
N ARG A 755 -29.69 -18.63 -74.90
CA ARG A 755 -30.81 -19.42 -75.44
C ARG A 755 -31.86 -18.55 -76.13
N GLN A 756 -32.18 -17.38 -75.59
CA GLN A 756 -33.09 -16.41 -76.21
C GLN A 756 -32.53 -15.85 -77.52
N ARG A 757 -31.24 -15.46 -77.57
CA ARG A 757 -30.59 -14.99 -78.81
C ARG A 757 -30.56 -16.08 -79.88
N LEU A 758 -30.21 -17.31 -79.52
CA LEU A 758 -30.24 -18.47 -80.43
C LEU A 758 -31.67 -18.81 -80.89
N ALA A 759 -32.68 -18.64 -80.03
CA ALA A 759 -34.08 -18.81 -80.40
C ALA A 759 -34.57 -17.70 -81.34
N ALA A 760 -34.11 -16.45 -81.19
CA ALA A 760 -34.38 -15.37 -82.11
C ALA A 760 -33.76 -15.64 -83.49
N MET A 761 -32.46 -15.96 -83.55
CA MET A 761 -31.77 -16.34 -84.78
C MET A 761 -32.44 -17.54 -85.48
N LYS A 762 -32.91 -18.53 -84.71
CA LYS A 762 -33.66 -19.69 -85.25
C LYS A 762 -35.05 -19.30 -85.78
N ARG A 763 -35.71 -18.27 -85.23
CA ARG A 763 -36.95 -17.72 -85.78
C ARG A 763 -36.68 -16.97 -87.09
N GLU A 764 -35.62 -16.15 -87.14
CA GLU A 764 -35.21 -15.41 -88.34
C GLU A 764 -34.86 -16.36 -89.49
N LEU A 765 -34.04 -17.39 -89.25
CA LEU A 765 -33.74 -18.44 -90.23
C LEU A 765 -35.01 -19.15 -90.72
N LYS A 766 -35.96 -19.44 -89.83
CA LYS A 766 -37.23 -20.07 -90.23
C LYS A 766 -38.14 -19.13 -91.03
N ILE A 767 -38.09 -17.82 -90.79
CA ILE A 767 -38.77 -16.81 -91.60
C ILE A 767 -38.14 -16.72 -93.00
N GLN A 768 -36.80 -16.77 -93.09
CA GLN A 768 -36.10 -16.85 -94.38
C GLN A 768 -36.44 -18.14 -95.15
N GLU A 769 -36.50 -19.28 -94.47
CA GLU A 769 -36.92 -20.57 -95.05
C GLU A 769 -38.36 -20.51 -95.58
N MET A 770 -39.30 -19.94 -94.81
CA MET A 770 -40.68 -19.70 -95.25
C MET A 770 -40.72 -18.76 -96.48
N HIS A 771 -39.92 -17.68 -96.50
CA HIS A 771 -39.85 -16.78 -97.65
C HIS A 771 -39.30 -17.47 -98.91
N LEU A 772 -38.34 -18.40 -98.78
CA LEU A 772 -37.85 -19.20 -99.90
C LEU A 772 -38.93 -20.18 -100.42
N GLN A 773 -39.70 -20.80 -99.52
CA GLN A 773 -40.83 -21.67 -99.89
C GLN A 773 -41.96 -20.88 -100.58
N ASP A 774 -42.31 -19.69 -100.07
CA ASP A 774 -43.28 -18.80 -100.71
C ASP A 774 -42.77 -18.28 -102.07
N ALA A 775 -41.47 -17.98 -102.20
CA ALA A 775 -40.88 -17.59 -103.48
C ALA A 775 -40.93 -18.73 -104.50
N ALA A 776 -40.70 -19.98 -104.08
CA ALA A 776 -40.87 -21.16 -104.93
C ALA A 776 -42.34 -21.37 -105.33
N ARG A 777 -43.27 -21.26 -104.38
CA ARG A 777 -44.72 -21.35 -104.62
C ARG A 777 -45.22 -20.30 -105.60
N ARG A 778 -44.75 -19.04 -105.48
CA ARG A 778 -45.07 -17.95 -106.42
C ARG A 778 -44.53 -18.21 -107.83
N ARG A 779 -43.33 -18.80 -107.96
CA ARG A 779 -42.79 -19.23 -109.28
C ARG A 779 -43.66 -20.31 -109.91
N LEU A 780 -44.08 -21.32 -109.14
CA LEU A 780 -44.90 -22.42 -109.64
C LEU A 780 -46.33 -21.95 -110.03
N LEU A 781 -46.94 -21.07 -109.23
CA LEU A 781 -48.20 -20.42 -109.57
C LEU A 781 -48.08 -19.59 -110.86
N LYS A 782 -47.00 -18.81 -111.01
CA LYS A 782 -46.76 -18.08 -112.25
C LYS A 782 -46.61 -19.02 -113.45
N LEU A 783 -45.88 -20.13 -113.30
CA LEU A 783 -45.69 -21.11 -114.38
C LEU A 783 -47.03 -21.76 -114.80
N GLN A 784 -47.98 -21.95 -113.87
CA GLN A 784 -49.36 -22.32 -114.21
C GLN A 784 -50.13 -21.21 -114.94
N GLN A 785 -49.95 -19.94 -114.56
CA GLN A 785 -50.57 -18.81 -115.28
C GLN A 785 -50.00 -18.68 -116.71
N ASP A 786 -48.69 -18.77 -116.87
CA ASP A 786 -48.00 -18.74 -118.16
C ASP A 786 -48.48 -19.91 -119.06
N GLN A 787 -48.78 -21.09 -118.49
CA GLN A 787 -49.42 -22.21 -119.21
C GLN A 787 -50.87 -21.91 -119.62
N GLN A 788 -51.69 -21.34 -118.74
CA GLN A 788 -53.08 -20.98 -119.06
C GLN A 788 -53.15 -19.86 -120.11
N GLU A 789 -52.24 -18.89 -120.09
CA GLU A 789 -52.11 -17.90 -121.17
C GLU A 789 -51.75 -18.53 -122.51
N MET A 790 -50.86 -19.54 -122.52
CA MET A 790 -50.50 -20.28 -123.74
C MET A 790 -51.68 -21.10 -124.29
N GLU A 791 -52.50 -21.70 -123.43
CA GLU A 791 -53.73 -22.39 -123.85
C GLU A 791 -54.80 -21.42 -124.37
N LEU A 792 -54.99 -20.27 -123.72
CA LEU A 792 -55.90 -19.22 -124.20
C LEU A 792 -55.47 -18.70 -125.57
N ARG A 793 -54.20 -18.34 -125.76
CA ARG A 793 -53.67 -17.89 -127.07
C ARG A 793 -53.85 -18.95 -128.16
N ARG A 794 -53.70 -20.24 -127.83
CA ARG A 794 -53.99 -21.34 -128.77
C ARG A 794 -55.46 -21.40 -129.15
N LEU A 795 -56.37 -21.14 -128.21
CA LEU A 795 -57.81 -21.07 -128.49
C LEU A 795 -58.17 -19.84 -129.33
N ASP A 796 -57.54 -18.69 -129.08
CA ASP A 796 -57.70 -17.48 -129.88
C ASP A 796 -57.21 -17.69 -131.32
N ASP A 797 -56.03 -18.30 -131.51
CA ASP A 797 -55.50 -18.79 -132.81
C ASP A 797 -56.50 -19.71 -133.55
N GLU A 798 -57.14 -20.62 -132.83
CA GLU A 798 -58.11 -21.59 -133.37
C GLU A 798 -59.43 -20.89 -133.75
N ILE A 799 -59.88 -19.91 -132.95
CA ILE A 799 -61.01 -19.03 -133.25
C ILE A 799 -60.71 -18.18 -134.49
N GLU A 800 -59.54 -17.55 -134.59
CA GLU A 800 -59.14 -16.73 -135.74
C GLU A 800 -59.10 -17.57 -137.03
N ARG A 801 -58.61 -18.81 -136.97
CA ARG A 801 -58.68 -19.75 -138.11
C ARG A 801 -60.12 -20.07 -138.50
N LYS A 802 -61.04 -20.24 -137.54
CA LYS A 802 -62.47 -20.49 -137.81
C LYS A 802 -63.17 -19.26 -138.39
N VAL A 803 -62.84 -18.05 -137.92
CA VAL A 803 -63.32 -16.79 -138.50
C VAL A 803 -62.81 -16.65 -139.94
N ASN A 804 -61.52 -16.82 -140.18
CA ASN A 804 -60.94 -16.79 -141.53
C ASN A 804 -61.56 -17.83 -142.49
N MET A 805 -61.98 -19.00 -142.01
CA MET A 805 -62.71 -19.98 -142.83
C MET A 805 -64.14 -19.53 -143.14
N ARG A 806 -64.88 -19.06 -142.13
CA ARG A 806 -66.22 -18.47 -142.30
C ARG A 806 -66.20 -17.30 -143.30
N ASP A 807 -65.21 -16.42 -143.22
CA ASP A 807 -65.12 -15.25 -144.10
C ASP A 807 -64.77 -15.64 -145.54
N ARG A 808 -64.03 -16.74 -145.74
CA ARG A 808 -63.83 -17.35 -147.08
C ARG A 808 -65.12 -17.95 -147.63
N GLU A 809 -65.92 -18.62 -146.80
CA GLU A 809 -67.23 -19.19 -147.19
C GLU A 809 -68.25 -18.08 -147.53
N ILE A 810 -68.22 -16.96 -146.80
CA ILE A 810 -68.98 -15.75 -147.12
C ILE A 810 -68.47 -15.14 -148.45
N ALA A 811 -67.16 -15.08 -148.67
CA ALA A 811 -66.57 -14.55 -149.90
C ALA A 811 -66.83 -15.44 -151.14
N THR A 812 -66.95 -16.76 -151.00
CA THR A 812 -67.36 -17.64 -152.12
C THR A 812 -68.85 -17.50 -152.40
N THR A 813 -69.72 -17.52 -151.38
CA THR A 813 -71.16 -17.36 -151.57
C THR A 813 -71.55 -15.98 -152.10
N ALA A 814 -70.81 -14.92 -151.75
CA ALA A 814 -70.96 -13.60 -152.37
C ALA A 814 -70.66 -13.62 -153.88
N LYS A 815 -69.58 -14.29 -154.32
CA LYS A 815 -69.23 -14.42 -155.74
C LYS A 815 -70.25 -15.24 -156.52
N ASP A 816 -70.80 -16.30 -155.94
CA ASP A 816 -71.88 -17.08 -156.56
C ASP A 816 -73.16 -16.24 -156.74
N LEU A 817 -73.45 -15.32 -155.82
CA LEU A 817 -74.55 -14.35 -155.95
C LEU A 817 -74.28 -13.29 -157.03
N GLU A 818 -73.06 -12.76 -157.12
CA GLU A 818 -72.65 -11.83 -158.20
C GLU A 818 -72.76 -12.49 -159.58
N MET A 819 -72.29 -13.73 -159.73
CA MET A 819 -72.42 -14.52 -160.96
C MET A 819 -73.89 -14.70 -161.37
N ARG A 820 -74.76 -15.09 -160.43
CA ARG A 820 -76.21 -15.22 -160.69
C ARG A 820 -76.89 -13.89 -161.03
N HIS A 821 -76.43 -12.76 -160.48
CA HIS A 821 -76.92 -11.43 -160.85
C HIS A 821 -76.57 -11.10 -162.31
N LEU A 822 -75.34 -11.40 -162.74
CA LEU A 822 -74.89 -11.20 -164.14
C LEU A 822 -75.64 -12.11 -165.12
N GLU A 823 -75.95 -13.35 -164.75
CA GLU A 823 -76.82 -14.25 -165.52
C GLU A 823 -78.24 -13.68 -165.67
N LEU A 824 -78.82 -13.14 -164.60
CA LEU A 824 -80.14 -12.50 -164.61
C LEU A 824 -80.18 -11.24 -165.49
N GLU A 825 -79.15 -10.39 -165.44
CA GLU A 825 -79.03 -9.24 -166.35
C GLU A 825 -78.94 -9.68 -167.82
N SER A 826 -78.16 -10.73 -168.11
CA SER A 826 -78.03 -11.29 -169.46
C SER A 826 -79.38 -11.76 -170.01
N GLN A 827 -80.15 -12.51 -169.20
CA GLN A 827 -81.49 -12.96 -169.55
C GLN A 827 -82.47 -11.78 -169.76
N LYS A 828 -82.40 -10.75 -168.91
CA LYS A 828 -83.24 -9.54 -169.04
C LYS A 828 -82.99 -8.81 -170.37
N ARG A 829 -81.71 -8.57 -170.73
CA ARG A 829 -81.32 -7.95 -172.01
C ARG A 829 -81.77 -8.77 -173.22
N LEU A 830 -81.82 -10.11 -173.10
CA LEU A 830 -82.36 -11.02 -174.11
C LEU A 830 -83.88 -10.88 -174.28
N TYR A 831 -84.63 -10.77 -173.17
CA TYR A 831 -86.08 -10.52 -173.19
C TYR A 831 -86.44 -9.18 -173.83
N GLU A 832 -85.76 -8.10 -173.45
CA GLU A 832 -85.96 -6.75 -174.00
C GLU A 832 -85.75 -6.74 -175.53
N LYS A 833 -84.73 -7.43 -176.02
CA LYS A 833 -84.39 -7.54 -177.45
C LYS A 833 -85.37 -8.40 -178.27
N ASN A 834 -86.12 -9.29 -177.61
CA ASN A 834 -87.21 -10.04 -178.26
C ASN A 834 -88.52 -9.24 -178.29
N LEU A 835 -88.78 -8.41 -177.27
CA LEU A 835 -89.97 -7.58 -177.21
C LEU A 835 -90.02 -6.54 -178.34
N THR A 836 -88.91 -5.86 -178.63
CA THR A 836 -88.83 -4.89 -179.74
C THR A 836 -89.08 -5.55 -181.10
N ARG A 837 -88.45 -6.71 -181.34
CA ARG A 837 -88.63 -7.48 -182.59
C ARG A 837 -90.09 -7.89 -182.85
N ASN A 838 -90.84 -8.20 -181.79
CA ASN A 838 -92.27 -8.54 -181.91
C ASN A 838 -93.16 -7.31 -182.13
N GLN A 839 -92.72 -6.12 -181.73
CA GLN A 839 -93.42 -4.86 -182.05
C GLN A 839 -93.21 -4.47 -183.53
N GLU A 840 -92.02 -4.72 -184.08
CA GLU A 840 -91.70 -4.46 -185.49
C GLU A 840 -92.53 -5.32 -186.46
N THR A 841 -92.88 -6.56 -186.10
CA THR A 841 -93.72 -7.44 -186.95
C THR A 841 -95.17 -6.97 -186.99
N VAL A 842 -95.78 -6.66 -185.84
CA VAL A 842 -97.18 -6.19 -185.76
C VAL A 842 -97.36 -4.85 -186.49
N ALA A 843 -96.35 -3.97 -186.42
CA ALA A 843 -96.34 -2.70 -187.16
C ALA A 843 -96.24 -2.85 -188.69
N LYS A 844 -96.11 -4.09 -189.21
CA LYS A 844 -96.05 -4.40 -190.64
C LYS A 844 -97.39 -4.92 -191.16
N GLU A 845 -97.99 -5.89 -190.46
CA GLU A 845 -99.31 -6.47 -190.79
C GLU A 845 -100.40 -5.40 -190.81
N MET A 846 -100.44 -4.51 -189.81
CA MET A 846 -101.41 -3.40 -189.70
C MET A 846 -101.33 -2.38 -190.85
N ARG A 847 -100.33 -2.48 -191.73
CA ARG A 847 -100.16 -1.65 -192.93
C ARG A 847 -100.82 -2.27 -194.17
N GLU A 848 -101.09 -3.57 -194.17
CA GLU A 848 -101.61 -4.31 -195.33
C GLU A 848 -103.15 -4.22 -195.41
N ASP A 849 -103.85 -4.16 -194.27
CA ASP A 849 -105.32 -4.02 -194.21
C ASP A 849 -105.86 -2.68 -194.73
N ILE A 850 -105.13 -1.58 -194.52
CA ILE A 850 -105.62 -0.22 -194.82
C ILE A 850 -105.81 0.00 -196.34
N ASP A 851 -104.88 -0.52 -197.16
CA ASP A 851 -104.92 -0.38 -198.62
C ASP A 851 -105.92 -1.34 -199.30
N ALA A 852 -106.42 -2.35 -198.57
CA ALA A 852 -107.51 -3.21 -199.02
C ALA A 852 -108.87 -2.52 -198.89
N TYR A 853 -109.08 -1.72 -197.84
CA TYR A 853 -110.38 -1.13 -197.52
C TYR A 853 -110.82 -0.05 -198.52
N ARG A 854 -109.87 0.81 -198.98
CA ARG A 854 -110.16 1.91 -199.91
C ARG A 854 -110.80 1.45 -201.24
N ARG A 855 -110.43 0.29 -201.76
CA ARG A 855 -110.86 -0.18 -203.09
C ARG A 855 -112.30 -0.70 -203.16
N LYS A 856 -112.99 -0.83 -202.02
CA LYS A 856 -114.42 -1.20 -201.99
C LYS A 856 -115.36 0.02 -202.07
N VAL A 857 -114.94 1.16 -201.53
CA VAL A 857 -115.79 2.36 -201.40
C VAL A 857 -116.20 2.90 -202.78
N ASP A 858 -115.25 3.00 -203.72
CA ASP A 858 -115.46 3.51 -205.09
C ASP A 858 -116.50 2.73 -205.93
N LEU A 859 -116.90 1.53 -205.49
CA LEU A 859 -117.89 0.69 -206.18
C LEU A 859 -119.32 0.88 -205.67
N GLU A 860 -119.50 1.33 -204.42
CA GLU A 860 -120.82 1.42 -203.79
C GLU A 860 -121.54 2.75 -204.06
N GLU A 861 -120.79 3.85 -204.25
CA GLU A 861 -121.34 5.21 -204.52
C GLU A 861 -122.23 5.31 -205.78
N ARG A 862 -122.14 4.36 -206.71
CA ARG A 862 -122.85 4.45 -208.01
C ARG A 862 -124.27 3.86 -208.00
N SER A 863 -124.64 3.08 -207.00
CA SER A 863 -125.81 2.18 -207.11
C SER A 863 -127.11 2.71 -206.50
N PHE A 864 -127.07 3.67 -205.54
CA PHE A 864 -128.26 4.07 -204.78
C PHE A 864 -128.67 5.56 -204.85
N HIS A 865 -128.30 6.27 -205.92
CA HIS A 865 -128.68 7.67 -206.10
C HIS A 865 -130.02 7.89 -206.86
N ARG A 866 -130.90 6.86 -207.00
CA ARG A 866 -132.01 6.90 -207.99
C ARG A 866 -133.42 6.48 -207.55
N LEU A 867 -133.63 5.76 -206.45
CA LEU A 867 -134.98 5.35 -205.98
C LEU A 867 -134.98 5.24 -204.44
N ILE A 868 -135.82 5.93 -203.65
CA ILE A 868 -136.92 6.88 -203.94
C ILE A 868 -136.78 8.13 -203.04
N GLU A 869 -137.49 9.21 -203.37
CA GLU A 869 -137.40 10.55 -202.78
C GLU A 869 -138.18 10.75 -201.45
N ALA A 870 -137.77 11.77 -200.66
CA ALA A 870 -138.49 12.53 -199.63
C ALA A 870 -139.06 11.87 -198.33
N ASP A 871 -138.93 12.61 -197.21
CA ASP A 871 -139.71 12.61 -195.94
C ASP A 871 -139.83 11.33 -195.06
N GLN A 872 -140.08 11.36 -193.73
CA GLN A 872 -139.73 12.20 -192.54
C GLN A 872 -140.23 11.38 -191.28
N THR A 873 -140.05 11.63 -189.95
CA THR A 873 -139.67 12.79 -189.09
C THR A 873 -139.20 12.33 -187.67
N GLN A 874 -138.72 13.27 -186.84
CA GLN A 874 -138.66 13.27 -185.35
C GLN A 874 -137.59 12.43 -184.57
N ASN A 875 -137.50 12.66 -183.24
CA ASN A 875 -136.21 13.03 -182.59
C ASN A 875 -136.13 12.95 -181.01
N GLN A 876 -134.94 12.60 -180.45
CA GLN A 876 -134.26 13.04 -179.17
C GLN A 876 -134.62 12.65 -177.69
N LYS A 877 -133.54 12.27 -176.92
CA LYS A 877 -133.08 12.63 -175.52
C LYS A 877 -133.53 11.94 -174.19
N ALA A 878 -132.61 11.92 -173.19
CA ALA A 878 -132.69 11.24 -171.85
C ALA A 878 -131.83 11.88 -170.68
N GLN A 879 -131.42 11.12 -169.63
CA GLN A 879 -130.89 11.52 -168.27
C GLN A 879 -129.92 10.42 -167.67
N LYS A 880 -129.13 10.46 -166.55
CA LYS A 880 -128.79 11.27 -165.32
C LYS A 880 -127.23 11.20 -165.05
N TRP A 881 -126.48 11.79 -164.08
CA TRP A 881 -126.62 12.53 -162.77
C TRP A 881 -126.36 11.80 -161.40
N LYS A 882 -125.80 12.52 -160.40
CA LYS A 882 -125.30 12.14 -159.02
C LYS A 882 -125.64 13.23 -157.95
N GLU A 883 -125.60 12.94 -156.61
CA GLU A 883 -125.01 13.77 -155.50
C GLU A 883 -125.37 13.37 -154.01
N ALA A 884 -124.65 13.97 -153.01
CA ALA A 884 -124.95 14.20 -151.54
C ALA A 884 -124.54 13.24 -150.36
N GLU A 885 -123.73 13.79 -149.39
CA GLU A 885 -123.80 13.77 -147.87
C GLU A 885 -123.60 12.44 -147.02
N GLU A 886 -123.32 12.36 -145.68
CA GLU A 886 -122.99 13.29 -144.52
C GLU A 886 -122.31 12.62 -143.25
N LYS A 887 -121.74 13.42 -142.30
CA LYS A 887 -121.50 13.23 -140.80
C LYS A 887 -120.66 12.02 -140.23
N ASP A 888 -120.34 11.81 -138.92
CA ASP A 888 -120.65 12.44 -137.58
C ASP A 888 -119.55 12.28 -136.45
N PHE A 889 -119.84 12.62 -135.17
CA PHE A 889 -118.92 12.69 -133.99
C PHE A 889 -119.43 12.06 -132.65
N GLN A 890 -118.51 11.48 -131.86
CA GLN A 890 -118.51 11.25 -130.37
C GLN A 890 -119.20 10.03 -129.65
N LEU A 891 -119.01 10.04 -128.31
CA LEU A 891 -119.63 9.27 -127.20
C LEU A 891 -119.03 7.86 -126.85
N LYS A 892 -118.89 7.43 -125.57
CA LYS A 892 -119.45 7.88 -124.26
C LYS A 892 -118.47 7.88 -123.06
N SER A 893 -118.77 8.76 -122.11
CA SER A 893 -118.56 8.58 -120.64
C SER A 893 -119.96 8.50 -119.95
N ALA A 894 -120.20 8.28 -118.64
CA ALA A 894 -119.38 8.41 -117.43
C ALA A 894 -120.00 7.66 -116.20
N LYS A 895 -119.34 7.79 -115.02
CA LYS A 895 -119.77 7.56 -113.60
C LYS A 895 -119.72 6.14 -112.98
N LYS A 896 -118.90 6.03 -111.91
CA LYS A 896 -119.07 5.33 -110.59
C LYS A 896 -119.36 3.80 -110.58
N ALA A 897 -118.98 2.99 -109.58
CA ALA A 897 -118.13 3.11 -108.36
C ALA A 897 -117.43 1.70 -108.16
N SER A 898 -116.72 1.23 -107.13
CA SER A 898 -116.40 1.54 -105.72
C SER A 898 -115.60 0.32 -105.15
N ALA A 899 -114.95 0.48 -103.98
CA ALA A 899 -114.58 -0.57 -103.00
C ALA A 899 -113.34 -1.47 -103.23
N LEU A 900 -112.47 -1.51 -102.19
CA LEU A 900 -111.54 -2.58 -101.73
C LEU A 900 -110.45 -3.09 -102.70
N SER A 901 -109.28 -3.59 -102.24
CA SER A 901 -108.51 -3.39 -100.99
C SER A 901 -107.04 -3.84 -101.23
N ASP A 902 -106.12 -3.48 -100.33
CA ASP A 902 -105.15 -4.40 -99.67
C ASP A 902 -103.81 -3.78 -99.24
N ALA A 903 -103.22 -4.42 -98.22
CA ALA A 903 -101.80 -4.56 -97.87
C ALA A 903 -100.81 -3.38 -98.08
N SER A 904 -100.38 -2.81 -96.95
CA SER A 904 -99.03 -3.05 -96.35
C SER A 904 -97.80 -3.12 -97.28
N ARG A 905 -96.60 -2.59 -96.91
CA ARG A 905 -95.99 -2.61 -95.56
C ARG A 905 -94.68 -1.78 -95.54
N LYS A 906 -94.36 -1.08 -94.44
CA LYS A 906 -92.97 -0.74 -94.03
C LYS A 906 -92.90 -0.17 -92.61
N TRP A 907 -91.68 0.18 -92.15
CA TRP A 907 -91.30 0.80 -90.86
C TRP A 907 -91.44 -0.12 -89.61
N PHE A 908 -90.40 -0.47 -88.85
CA PHE A 908 -88.93 -0.23 -88.90
C PHE A 908 -88.38 1.07 -88.26
N LEU A 909 -88.19 1.05 -86.94
CA LEU A 909 -87.13 1.64 -86.07
C LEU A 909 -87.12 0.78 -84.77
N GLU A 910 -86.09 0.51 -83.95
CA GLU A 910 -84.79 1.12 -83.55
C GLU A 910 -84.85 1.69 -82.10
N LYS A 911 -83.73 1.58 -81.35
CA LYS A 911 -83.47 2.11 -79.97
C LYS A 911 -84.26 1.47 -78.81
N GLU A 912 -83.85 1.60 -77.54
CA GLU A 912 -82.52 1.53 -76.87
C GLU A 912 -82.77 1.59 -75.34
N ILE A 913 -81.94 0.90 -74.54
CA ILE A 913 -81.78 1.09 -73.06
C ILE A 913 -83.06 0.91 -72.20
N ASP A 914 -83.07 -0.10 -71.32
CA ASP A 914 -83.10 0.17 -69.87
C ASP A 914 -82.58 -1.03 -69.06
N ASP A 915 -82.19 -0.78 -67.81
CA ASP A 915 -81.42 -1.72 -66.97
C ASP A 915 -82.27 -2.73 -66.16
N ALA A 916 -81.61 -3.78 -65.67
CA ALA A 916 -82.27 -4.98 -65.14
C ALA A 916 -82.96 -4.80 -63.77
N LEU A 917 -84.21 -5.29 -63.65
CA LEU A 917 -84.55 -6.48 -62.84
C LEU A 917 -86.04 -6.85 -62.88
N GLU A 918 -86.37 -8.03 -63.42
CA GLU A 918 -87.02 -9.09 -62.63
C GLU A 918 -86.97 -10.44 -63.37
N HIS A 919 -86.60 -11.50 -62.66
CA HIS A 919 -86.69 -12.88 -63.13
C HIS A 919 -87.98 -13.53 -62.63
N ALA A 920 -88.62 -14.38 -63.43
CA ALA A 920 -89.05 -15.70 -62.96
C ALA A 920 -89.28 -16.71 -64.10
N GLU A 921 -88.97 -17.98 -63.79
CA GLU A 921 -89.37 -19.25 -64.45
C GLU A 921 -88.79 -19.55 -65.86
N HIS A 922 -88.03 -20.63 -66.10
CA HIS A 922 -88.27 -22.08 -65.93
C HIS A 922 -89.32 -22.65 -66.92
N ILE A 923 -89.22 -23.87 -67.49
CA ILE A 923 -88.40 -25.03 -67.08
C ILE A 923 -87.97 -25.95 -68.28
N HIS A 924 -86.66 -26.25 -68.36
CA HIS A 924 -86.03 -27.59 -68.39
C HIS A 924 -86.38 -28.71 -69.44
N ASN A 925 -85.45 -29.69 -69.53
CA ASN A 925 -85.44 -31.01 -70.22
C ASN A 925 -84.72 -31.07 -71.59
N LYS A 926 -83.90 -32.09 -71.93
CA LYS A 926 -83.59 -33.45 -71.40
C LYS A 926 -82.09 -33.77 -71.67
N ALA A 927 -81.39 -34.79 -71.11
CA ALA A 927 -81.55 -35.66 -69.93
C ALA A 927 -80.34 -36.65 -69.84
N ILE A 928 -80.44 -37.67 -68.95
CA ILE A 928 -79.62 -38.91 -68.84
C ILE A 928 -78.41 -38.87 -67.87
N VAL A 929 -78.25 -40.00 -67.14
CA VAL A 929 -77.54 -40.23 -65.85
C VAL A 929 -77.20 -41.76 -65.77
N PRO A 930 -76.55 -42.32 -64.73
CA PRO A 930 -75.14 -42.26 -64.27
C PRO A 930 -74.37 -43.61 -64.42
N ARG A 931 -73.10 -43.69 -63.94
CA ARG A 931 -72.41 -44.81 -63.20
C ARG A 931 -70.88 -44.54 -63.12
N CYS A 932 -70.04 -45.14 -62.25
CA CYS A 932 -70.19 -46.13 -61.17
C CYS A 932 -69.02 -46.05 -60.14
N GLN A 933 -69.27 -46.43 -58.87
CA GLN A 933 -68.40 -47.20 -57.92
C GLN A 933 -66.89 -46.84 -57.64
N ASN A 934 -66.19 -47.43 -56.65
CA ASN A 934 -66.40 -47.54 -55.19
C ASN A 934 -65.15 -48.17 -54.50
N GLU A 935 -64.89 -47.85 -53.21
CA GLU A 935 -63.93 -48.52 -52.28
C GLU A 935 -62.40 -48.42 -52.65
N ARG A 936 -61.38 -48.98 -51.93
CA ARG A 936 -61.30 -49.85 -50.73
C ARG A 936 -60.00 -49.67 -49.86
N VAL A 937 -60.18 -49.24 -48.60
CA VAL A 937 -59.50 -49.65 -47.32
C VAL A 937 -57.96 -49.88 -47.23
N ALA A 938 -57.30 -48.97 -46.48
CA ALA A 938 -56.28 -49.12 -45.39
C ALA A 938 -54.98 -49.99 -45.43
N SER A 939 -53.91 -49.37 -44.88
CA SER A 939 -52.99 -49.87 -43.81
C SER A 939 -51.49 -50.20 -44.08
N SER A 940 -50.60 -49.53 -43.31
CA SER A 940 -49.18 -49.86 -42.98
C SER A 940 -48.15 -49.94 -44.13
N ARG A 941 -46.97 -49.30 -44.10
CA ARG A 941 -45.88 -49.29 -43.09
C ARG A 941 -44.91 -48.10 -43.27
N LEU A 942 -44.12 -47.80 -42.23
CA LEU A 942 -42.93 -46.93 -42.21
C LEU A 942 -41.65 -47.71 -42.65
N PRO A 943 -40.42 -47.14 -42.73
CA PRO A 943 -39.98 -45.73 -42.56
C PRO A 943 -39.01 -45.19 -43.66
N ARG A 944 -38.86 -43.85 -43.80
CA ARG A 944 -37.57 -43.13 -43.54
C ARG A 944 -37.56 -41.62 -43.93
N THR A 945 -36.68 -40.91 -43.20
CA THR A 945 -35.86 -39.73 -43.56
C THR A 945 -36.47 -38.37 -43.96
N SER A 946 -35.93 -37.36 -43.25
CA SER A 946 -35.44 -36.05 -43.71
C SER A 946 -36.41 -34.94 -44.14
N GLN A 947 -36.39 -33.90 -43.29
CA GLN A 947 -36.21 -32.48 -43.62
C GLN A 947 -37.39 -31.68 -44.21
N LEU A 948 -37.73 -30.63 -43.43
CA LEU A 948 -37.96 -29.24 -43.87
C LEU A 948 -39.25 -28.98 -44.69
N ASP A 949 -39.88 -27.80 -44.64
CA ASP A 949 -39.40 -26.46 -44.23
C ASP A 949 -40.40 -25.71 -43.30
N ASP A 950 -40.18 -24.40 -43.14
CA ASP A 950 -41.14 -23.35 -42.74
C ASP A 950 -41.60 -23.26 -41.26
N ILE A 951 -40.77 -22.56 -40.47
CA ILE A 951 -41.28 -21.58 -39.50
C ILE A 951 -40.73 -20.21 -39.88
N SER A 952 -41.63 -19.26 -40.16
CA SER A 952 -41.33 -17.84 -40.20
C SER A 952 -42.35 -17.07 -39.34
N GLU A 953 -42.09 -15.78 -39.14
CA GLU A 953 -42.84 -14.84 -38.29
C GLU A 953 -42.72 -15.05 -36.77
N MET A 954 -41.89 -14.18 -36.19
CA MET A 954 -42.03 -13.49 -34.89
C MET A 954 -42.58 -14.23 -33.66
N ASP A 955 -41.79 -14.18 -32.57
CA ASP A 955 -42.25 -13.38 -31.44
C ASP A 955 -41.08 -12.62 -30.78
N SER A 956 -41.33 -11.37 -30.35
CA SER A 956 -40.32 -10.41 -29.89
C SER A 956 -40.16 -10.34 -28.37
N SER A 957 -40.52 -11.41 -27.68
CA SER A 957 -40.76 -11.46 -26.24
C SER A 957 -39.55 -11.85 -25.36
N THR A 958 -38.47 -12.38 -25.92
CA THR A 958 -37.37 -13.01 -25.15
C THR A 958 -36.26 -12.08 -24.65
N ARG A 959 -36.07 -10.89 -25.25
CA ARG A 959 -34.98 -9.97 -24.84
C ARG A 959 -35.23 -9.20 -23.53
N ILE A 960 -36.48 -9.10 -23.07
CA ILE A 960 -36.83 -8.37 -21.83
C ILE A 960 -36.62 -9.25 -20.58
N SER A 961 -36.88 -10.56 -20.67
CA SER A 961 -36.85 -11.48 -19.52
C SER A 961 -35.44 -11.74 -18.97
N LEU A 962 -34.40 -11.70 -19.82
CA LEU A 962 -33.01 -11.90 -19.40
C LEU A 962 -32.46 -10.71 -18.60
N ASN A 963 -32.77 -9.47 -19.00
CA ASN A 963 -32.38 -8.29 -18.22
C ASN A 963 -33.15 -8.21 -16.89
N GLN A 964 -34.44 -8.55 -16.88
CA GLN A 964 -35.19 -8.69 -15.62
C GLN A 964 -34.60 -9.77 -14.71
N ARG A 965 -34.22 -10.95 -15.24
CA ARG A 965 -33.54 -11.99 -14.46
C ARG A 965 -32.19 -11.53 -13.91
N LYS A 966 -31.36 -10.84 -14.70
CA LYS A 966 -30.08 -10.31 -14.22
C LYS A 966 -30.28 -9.31 -13.09
N MET A 967 -31.22 -8.37 -13.24
CA MET A 967 -31.57 -7.42 -12.18
C MET A 967 -32.16 -8.12 -10.94
N GLN A 968 -32.97 -9.17 -11.11
CA GLN A 968 -33.45 -10.01 -10.02
C GLN A 968 -32.30 -10.69 -9.28
N TRP A 969 -31.32 -11.28 -9.97
CA TRP A 969 -30.12 -11.85 -9.34
C TRP A 969 -29.31 -10.78 -8.59
N ASP A 970 -29.06 -9.60 -9.18
CA ASP A 970 -28.34 -8.51 -8.51
C ASP A 970 -29.10 -7.95 -7.28
N THR A 971 -30.44 -8.01 -7.27
CA THR A 971 -31.25 -7.66 -6.09
C THR A 971 -31.32 -8.79 -5.05
N MET A 972 -31.26 -10.05 -5.49
CA MET A 972 -31.25 -11.20 -4.59
C MET A 972 -29.88 -11.41 -3.94
N GLU A 973 -28.77 -11.12 -4.64
CA GLU A 973 -27.43 -11.04 -4.03
C GLU A 973 -27.39 -9.91 -2.99
N ARG A 974 -27.86 -8.70 -3.33
CA ARG A 974 -27.96 -7.60 -2.35
C ARG A 974 -28.85 -7.95 -1.15
N GLY A 975 -30.01 -8.56 -1.39
CA GLY A 975 -30.90 -9.03 -0.34
C GLY A 975 -30.31 -10.17 0.50
N LEU A 976 -29.46 -11.04 -0.08
CA LEU A 976 -28.72 -12.06 0.65
C LEU A 976 -27.58 -11.45 1.47
N LEU A 977 -26.81 -10.50 0.92
CA LEU A 977 -25.77 -9.76 1.64
C LEU A 977 -26.36 -8.95 2.81
N GLU A 978 -27.54 -8.37 2.63
CA GLU A 978 -28.27 -7.65 3.68
C GLU A 978 -28.88 -8.60 4.71
N ARG A 979 -29.43 -9.76 4.30
CA ARG A 979 -29.81 -10.84 5.22
C ARG A 979 -28.60 -11.37 6.00
N VAL A 980 -27.43 -11.52 5.39
CA VAL A 980 -26.18 -11.93 6.05
C VAL A 980 -25.66 -10.86 7.00
N ARG A 981 -25.79 -9.56 6.68
CA ARG A 981 -25.52 -8.47 7.63
C ARG A 981 -26.48 -8.51 8.81
N ASN A 982 -27.78 -8.64 8.57
CA ASN A 982 -28.79 -8.75 9.62
C ASN A 982 -28.65 -10.04 10.44
N LEU A 983 -28.18 -11.14 9.85
CA LEU A 983 -27.84 -12.38 10.55
C LEU A 983 -26.59 -12.18 11.42
N ARG A 984 -25.52 -11.54 10.91
CA ARG A 984 -24.33 -11.19 11.70
C ARG A 984 -24.66 -10.22 12.84
N GLN A 985 -25.53 -9.24 12.63
CA GLN A 985 -26.02 -8.34 13.68
C GLN A 985 -26.91 -9.06 14.70
N ARG A 986 -27.83 -9.94 14.26
CA ARG A 986 -28.63 -10.77 15.18
C ARG A 986 -27.76 -11.76 15.96
N LEU A 987 -26.79 -12.43 15.35
CA LEU A 987 -25.90 -13.36 16.03
C LEU A 987 -24.96 -12.65 17.01
N THR A 988 -24.47 -11.46 16.69
CA THR A 988 -23.68 -10.66 17.65
C THR A 988 -24.52 -10.05 18.78
N ALA A 989 -25.76 -9.65 18.51
CA ALA A 989 -26.72 -9.25 19.55
C ALA A 989 -27.14 -10.43 20.44
N GLN A 990 -27.36 -11.61 19.85
CA GLN A 990 -27.76 -12.84 20.55
C GLN A 990 -26.58 -13.49 21.29
N ALA A 991 -25.34 -13.26 20.85
CA ALA A 991 -24.15 -13.56 21.64
C ALA A 991 -24.07 -12.64 22.86
N ARG A 992 -24.22 -11.31 22.67
CA ARG A 992 -24.28 -10.34 23.77
C ARG A 992 -25.37 -10.69 24.79
N SER A 993 -26.58 -11.03 24.33
CA SER A 993 -27.70 -11.42 25.21
C SER A 993 -27.61 -12.84 25.78
N ARG A 994 -26.67 -13.68 25.35
CA ARG A 994 -26.38 -14.99 25.95
C ARG A 994 -25.17 -14.96 26.89
N CYS A 995 -24.27 -13.99 26.72
CA CYS A 995 -23.24 -13.67 27.70
C CYS A 995 -23.79 -12.95 28.94
N GLN A 996 -25.02 -12.43 28.89
CA GLN A 996 -25.80 -12.02 30.07
C GLN A 996 -26.66 -13.19 30.55
N ALA A 997 -26.13 -13.99 31.47
CA ALA A 997 -26.90 -14.90 32.33
C ALA A 997 -27.39 -14.12 33.58
N PRO A 998 -28.42 -14.60 34.31
CA PRO A 998 -29.45 -13.72 34.86
C PRO A 998 -28.99 -12.85 36.05
N HIS A 999 -29.64 -11.70 36.20
CA HIS A 999 -29.68 -10.97 37.47
C HIS A 999 -30.31 -11.87 38.54
N LEU A 1000 -29.49 -12.48 39.39
CA LEU A 1000 -29.93 -13.01 40.68
C LEU A 1000 -30.18 -11.81 41.61
N LEU A 1001 -31.47 -11.47 41.76
CA LEU A 1001 -31.94 -10.65 42.85
C LEU A 1001 -31.65 -11.37 44.17
N ALA A 1002 -30.79 -10.79 45.00
CA ALA A 1002 -30.61 -11.14 46.40
C ALA A 1002 -30.55 -9.84 47.20
N THR A 1003 -31.41 -9.76 48.21
CA THR A 1003 -31.45 -8.74 49.27
C THR A 1003 -30.40 -9.02 50.33
#